data_AF-A0A925P885-F1
#
_entry.id   AF-A0A925P885-F1
#
_cell.length_a   1.000
_cell.length_b   1.000
_cell.length_c   1.000
_cell.angle_alpha   90.00
_cell.angle_beta   90.00
_cell.angle_gamma   90.00
#
_symmetry.space_group_name_H-M   'P 1'
#
loop_
_entity.id
_entity.type
_entity.pdbx_description
1 polymer ?
#
loop_
_entity_poly.entity_id
_entity_poly.type
_entity_poly.pdbx_seq_one_letter_code
_entity_poly.pdbx_strand_id
1 'polypeptide(L)'
;MKTYRRFRITGLVTLLPLTLSAQVTWTGGGVLDTDWATAGNWSSNPAVPTDSNNVIIDGGPATITTLDAVAGTLTIASTNLTSGEFAVAAGGVLSVSTKSILGAGADSAGFATVSGAGATWNSAALVIGEFGDGTLIISDGGVVNSSSADLAIGHVDAANVTQGTVLVTGSGSAWNVAGTFAIGGYSNETTYHEATLTLVDGGSVTVGAGGTGTLTLNNNGVIQIGDADVAGVAGTLTAGEIVFDDSGYIDADTTPSADIPTLAFNHTDAVEFTAKLSGVGLVTKAGSGTLTLTADGVADILDATSFSGDIEVSGGTLVLDAGGYWDGNADFTVRGADTTLRIATGTTLANDIHVTDGTVEIAGAIDYGFVGNTFTDATLRVLSGGIITGGQFTFNGTATLQATNADAITGGEFVFTGNRTISLPVPGVITGGLIVLKDNVATELDQAGMLSAFHDEDLDEYSYLALNAADTAHITVSATGAVQNSSVTLLGTATLDLDASGGLLDSELTLIGGVAVTLGADQALENTFVTMIADPANPLLVPEINLDGRDVTFAAIDALAGRIINDNPTAVTVTISDEYCGCGYPSLFLGTFVEDPNGTIGVSVVGGANLLIGVTQTYTGPTLVDYAGLFVISSPDADYNPVPGVLTTTSITLRNGATLGGDGTVDDVTIFDGGTLVPGYNQFTPVGTFTANSITFVNNLALAEASYLAFTIYDADPLLGPGVGTDYLNVTDTLTFSPDPLDTYTVRIRSLGDTADNLTLNFDAGASQSWQITSAMGGIFNFDASRFIVDATLFKNATGLWTVTLGLGNTAIYLNYAPIPEPGTFALLGSLGVLPVLLLRRRRRD
;
A
#
# COMPACT_ATOMS: atom_id res chain seq x y z
N MET A 1 -60.01 -6.72 69.75
CA MET A 1 -60.61 -5.78 68.77
C MET A 1 -59.81 -5.83 67.48
N LYS A 2 -60.35 -6.51 66.45
CA LYS A 2 -60.43 -6.10 65.03
C LYS A 2 -60.91 -7.30 64.22
N THR A 3 -62.12 -7.15 63.71
CA THR A 3 -62.86 -8.05 62.81
C THR A 3 -62.32 -7.92 61.39
N TYR A 4 -62.20 -9.01 60.61
CA TYR A 4 -62.32 -8.96 59.14
C TYR A 4 -62.98 -10.24 58.60
N ARG A 5 -63.63 -10.06 57.45
CA ARG A 5 -64.89 -10.70 57.02
C ARG A 5 -64.72 -12.08 56.41
N ARG A 6 -65.77 -12.90 56.56
CA ARG A 6 -66.05 -14.08 55.71
C ARG A 6 -66.45 -13.62 54.31
N PHE A 7 -65.84 -14.21 53.29
CA PHE A 7 -66.43 -14.33 51.95
C PHE A 7 -66.71 -15.82 51.71
N ARG A 8 -67.98 -16.14 51.43
CA ARG A 8 -68.40 -17.44 50.89
C ARG A 8 -68.17 -17.39 49.38
N ILE A 9 -67.45 -18.36 48.82
CA ILE A 9 -67.54 -18.70 47.40
C ILE A 9 -68.40 -19.96 47.31
N THR A 10 -69.65 -19.79 46.90
CA THR A 10 -70.48 -20.82 46.29
C THR A 10 -70.19 -20.77 44.79
N GLY A 11 -69.30 -21.65 44.33
CA GLY A 11 -69.03 -21.90 42.92
C GLY A 11 -68.80 -23.39 42.76
N LEU A 12 -69.69 -24.05 42.02
CA LEU A 12 -69.55 -25.43 41.59
C LEU A 12 -68.30 -25.51 40.71
N VAL A 13 -67.19 -26.00 41.25
CA VAL A 13 -66.01 -26.37 40.45
C VAL A 13 -66.39 -27.64 39.73
N THR A 14 -66.79 -27.52 38.47
CA THR A 14 -66.64 -28.62 37.52
C THR A 14 -65.15 -28.90 37.42
N LEU A 15 -64.67 -29.93 38.11
CA LEU A 15 -63.43 -30.58 37.70
C LEU A 15 -63.68 -31.04 36.27
N LEU A 16 -63.12 -30.31 35.30
CA LEU A 16 -62.88 -30.89 33.99
C LEU A 16 -62.00 -32.11 34.24
N PRO A 17 -62.43 -33.33 33.87
CA PRO A 17 -61.57 -34.49 34.00
C PRO A 17 -60.30 -34.23 33.20
N LEU A 18 -59.12 -34.43 33.81
CA LEU A 18 -57.91 -34.72 33.06
C LEU A 18 -58.20 -36.00 32.28
N THR A 19 -58.54 -35.87 31.01
CA THR A 19 -58.57 -37.02 30.10
C THR A 19 -57.12 -37.44 29.91
N LEU A 20 -56.74 -38.55 30.53
CA LEU A 20 -55.47 -39.21 30.26
C LEU A 20 -55.48 -39.59 28.76
N SER A 21 -54.50 -39.14 27.99
CA SER A 21 -54.35 -39.55 26.59
C SER A 21 -54.14 -41.06 26.54
N ALA A 22 -54.97 -41.78 25.78
CA ALA A 22 -54.88 -43.23 25.68
C ALA A 22 -53.83 -43.61 24.62
N GLN A 23 -52.86 -44.45 25.02
CA GLN A 23 -51.83 -44.96 24.13
C GLN A 23 -52.42 -45.97 23.13
N VAL A 24 -52.05 -45.83 21.86
CA VAL A 24 -52.43 -46.72 20.76
C VAL A 24 -51.18 -47.05 19.95
N THR A 25 -50.93 -48.33 19.68
CA THR A 25 -49.71 -48.79 19.02
C THR A 25 -50.07 -49.41 17.68
N TRP A 26 -49.31 -49.08 16.65
CA TRP A 26 -49.38 -49.73 15.35
C TRP A 26 -48.91 -51.18 15.50
N THR A 27 -49.79 -52.13 15.18
CA THR A 27 -49.48 -53.56 15.20
C THR A 27 -49.33 -54.13 13.79
N GLY A 28 -49.74 -53.38 12.77
CA GLY A 28 -49.85 -53.85 11.38
C GLY A 28 -50.94 -54.90 11.19
N GLY A 29 -51.47 -55.03 9.97
CA GLY A 29 -52.59 -55.92 9.64
C GLY A 29 -52.19 -57.31 9.18
N GLY A 30 -51.07 -57.87 9.65
CA GLY A 30 -50.41 -58.99 8.98
C GLY A 30 -49.69 -58.56 7.69
N VAL A 31 -49.27 -59.52 6.85
CA VAL A 31 -48.12 -59.37 5.92
C VAL A 31 -48.23 -58.28 4.83
N LEU A 32 -49.34 -57.53 4.65
CA LEU A 32 -49.44 -56.53 3.55
C LEU A 32 -50.30 -55.28 3.83
N ASP A 33 -51.09 -55.20 4.92
CA ASP A 33 -51.92 -54.02 5.14
C ASP A 33 -51.15 -52.92 5.87
N THR A 34 -50.94 -51.81 5.16
CA THR A 34 -50.24 -50.63 5.65
C THR A 34 -51.20 -49.48 5.94
N ASP A 35 -52.50 -49.60 5.67
CA ASP A 35 -53.42 -48.46 5.76
C ASP A 35 -53.71 -48.04 7.21
N TRP A 36 -53.41 -46.78 7.55
CA TRP A 36 -53.71 -46.14 8.83
C TRP A 36 -55.20 -46.26 9.21
N ALA A 37 -56.09 -46.19 8.23
CA ALA A 37 -57.54 -46.18 8.45
C ALA A 37 -58.11 -47.56 8.81
N THR A 38 -57.33 -48.65 8.65
CA THR A 38 -57.78 -49.99 9.04
C THR A 38 -57.71 -50.13 10.57
N ALA A 39 -58.88 -50.11 11.23
CA ALA A 39 -59.00 -50.26 12.69
C ALA A 39 -58.31 -51.52 13.26
N GLY A 40 -58.14 -52.56 12.45
CA GLY A 40 -57.45 -53.81 12.83
C GLY A 40 -55.93 -53.69 12.94
N ASN A 41 -55.34 -52.61 12.46
CA ASN A 41 -53.89 -52.37 12.49
C ASN A 41 -53.42 -51.71 13.80
N TRP A 42 -54.34 -51.49 14.75
CA TRP A 42 -54.12 -50.77 16.00
C TRP A 42 -54.37 -51.65 17.22
N SER A 43 -53.52 -51.49 18.25
CA SER A 43 -53.61 -52.24 19.51
C SER A 43 -54.91 -52.00 20.30
N SER A 44 -55.62 -50.90 20.04
CA SER A 44 -56.91 -50.54 20.64
C SER A 44 -58.13 -51.19 19.96
N ASN A 45 -57.93 -52.25 19.18
CA ASN A 45 -58.93 -52.98 18.39
C ASN A 45 -60.37 -52.98 19.00
N PRO A 46 -61.38 -52.30 18.41
CA PRO A 46 -61.40 -51.69 17.07
C PRO A 46 -61.57 -50.16 17.14
N ALA A 47 -60.49 -49.40 17.17
CA ALA A 47 -60.56 -47.95 17.00
C ALA A 47 -59.30 -47.41 16.30
N VAL A 48 -59.51 -46.72 15.18
CA VAL A 48 -58.51 -45.86 14.54
C VAL A 48 -58.17 -44.71 15.52
N PRO A 49 -56.91 -44.26 15.60
CA PRO A 49 -56.51 -43.17 16.49
C PRO A 49 -57.34 -41.90 16.32
N THR A 50 -57.50 -41.19 17.42
CA THR A 50 -58.12 -39.85 17.54
C THR A 50 -57.07 -38.83 17.96
N ASP A 51 -57.42 -37.54 17.88
CA ASP A 51 -56.61 -36.40 18.36
C ASP A 51 -56.28 -36.43 19.87
N SER A 52 -56.93 -37.32 20.63
CA SER A 52 -56.71 -37.56 22.04
C SER A 52 -55.79 -38.75 22.34
N ASN A 53 -55.26 -39.44 21.32
CA ASN A 53 -54.43 -40.63 21.48
C ASN A 53 -52.93 -40.35 21.37
N ASN A 54 -52.13 -41.10 22.14
CA ASN A 54 -50.68 -41.16 21.95
C ASN A 54 -50.37 -42.35 21.04
N VAL A 55 -50.07 -42.06 19.78
CA VAL A 55 -49.80 -43.05 18.74
C VAL A 55 -48.32 -43.45 18.76
N ILE A 56 -48.07 -44.76 18.76
CA ILE A 56 -46.72 -45.34 18.65
C ILE A 56 -46.60 -46.20 17.40
N ILE A 57 -45.51 -46.02 16.65
CA ILE A 57 -45.16 -46.83 15.48
C ILE A 57 -43.72 -47.33 15.66
N ASP A 58 -43.59 -48.58 16.12
CA ASP A 58 -42.30 -49.28 16.33
C ASP A 58 -42.10 -50.42 15.33
N GLY A 59 -42.75 -50.30 14.17
CA GLY A 59 -42.69 -51.18 13.02
C GLY A 59 -43.53 -50.57 11.90
N GLY A 60 -43.35 -50.98 10.64
CA GLY A 60 -44.02 -50.30 9.53
C GLY A 60 -43.64 -50.86 8.15
N PRO A 61 -44.19 -50.29 7.06
CA PRO A 61 -44.78 -48.94 7.01
C PRO A 61 -46.26 -48.83 7.43
N ALA A 62 -46.61 -47.70 8.05
CA ALA A 62 -48.00 -47.21 8.19
C ALA A 62 -48.26 -46.08 7.18
N THR A 63 -49.24 -46.24 6.30
CA THR A 63 -49.52 -45.36 5.17
C THR A 63 -50.84 -44.61 5.36
N ILE A 64 -50.82 -43.30 5.13
CA ILE A 64 -51.97 -42.41 5.23
C ILE A 64 -52.33 -41.94 3.82
N THR A 65 -53.52 -42.34 3.37
CA THR A 65 -54.09 -41.96 2.06
C THR A 65 -55.42 -41.20 2.18
N THR A 66 -55.88 -40.95 3.41
CA THR A 66 -57.17 -40.34 3.74
C THR A 66 -57.00 -38.98 4.42
N LEU A 67 -58.06 -38.17 4.46
CA LEU A 67 -58.00 -36.79 4.97
C LEU A 67 -58.15 -36.65 6.49
N ASP A 68 -58.54 -37.71 7.20
CA ASP A 68 -59.01 -37.63 8.59
C ASP A 68 -58.07 -38.32 9.59
N ALA A 69 -56.82 -38.60 9.22
CA ALA A 69 -55.87 -39.23 10.14
C ALA A 69 -55.42 -38.22 11.21
N VAL A 70 -55.59 -38.59 12.48
CA VAL A 70 -55.33 -37.70 13.63
C VAL A 70 -54.60 -38.42 14.76
N ALA A 71 -53.80 -37.66 15.50
CA ALA A 71 -53.16 -38.12 16.74
C ALA A 71 -53.03 -36.96 17.74
N GLY A 72 -52.97 -37.28 19.03
CA GLY A 72 -52.52 -36.34 20.05
C GLY A 72 -51.02 -36.15 19.99
N THR A 73 -50.30 -37.23 20.27
CA THR A 73 -48.84 -37.35 20.07
C THR A 73 -48.57 -38.47 19.08
N LEU A 74 -47.58 -38.31 18.21
CA LEU A 74 -47.08 -39.37 17.33
C LEU A 74 -45.62 -39.66 17.67
N THR A 75 -45.30 -40.90 18.01
CA THR A 75 -43.93 -41.33 18.29
C THR A 75 -43.56 -42.50 17.38
N ILE A 76 -42.51 -42.32 16.60
CA ILE A 76 -41.97 -43.33 15.69
C ILE A 76 -40.64 -43.81 16.28
N ALA A 77 -40.47 -45.13 16.38
CA ALA A 77 -39.31 -45.74 17.05
C ALA A 77 -39.18 -45.24 18.51
N SER A 78 -40.15 -45.66 19.33
CA SER A 78 -40.41 -45.12 20.67
C SER A 78 -39.47 -45.59 21.77
N THR A 79 -38.73 -46.68 21.53
CA THR A 79 -37.83 -47.29 22.52
C THR A 79 -36.52 -47.73 21.87
N ASN A 80 -35.53 -48.06 22.69
CA ASN A 80 -34.19 -48.37 22.19
C ASN A 80 -34.17 -49.52 21.18
N LEU A 81 -33.33 -49.41 20.15
CA LEU A 81 -33.14 -50.43 19.11
C LEU A 81 -34.42 -50.78 18.30
N THR A 82 -35.45 -49.94 18.37
CA THR A 82 -36.67 -50.11 17.55
C THR A 82 -36.58 -49.33 16.24
N SER A 83 -37.32 -49.78 15.23
CA SER A 83 -37.45 -49.07 13.96
C SER A 83 -38.92 -48.82 13.65
N GLY A 84 -39.28 -47.61 13.25
CA GLY A 84 -40.64 -47.27 12.85
C GLY A 84 -40.65 -46.58 11.50
N GLU A 85 -41.68 -46.82 10.70
CA GLU A 85 -41.82 -46.20 9.39
C GLU A 85 -43.27 -45.78 9.17
N PHE A 86 -43.48 -44.54 8.72
CA PHE A 86 -44.78 -44.10 8.22
C PHE A 86 -44.68 -43.25 6.96
N ALA A 87 -45.75 -43.20 6.18
CA ALA A 87 -45.84 -42.39 4.99
C ALA A 87 -47.19 -41.64 4.90
N VAL A 88 -47.16 -40.38 4.49
CA VAL A 88 -48.34 -39.66 3.98
C VAL A 88 -48.23 -39.65 2.46
N ALA A 89 -49.11 -40.38 1.80
CA ALA A 89 -49.14 -40.49 0.35
C ALA A 89 -50.09 -39.43 -0.26
N ALA A 90 -50.09 -39.33 -1.59
CA ALA A 90 -50.92 -38.39 -2.35
C ALA A 90 -52.37 -38.35 -1.86
N GLY A 91 -52.85 -37.14 -1.54
CA GLY A 91 -54.19 -36.89 -1.01
C GLY A 91 -54.42 -37.23 0.47
N GLY A 92 -53.43 -37.79 1.17
CA GLY A 92 -53.51 -38.06 2.60
C GLY A 92 -53.25 -36.81 3.46
N VAL A 93 -53.92 -36.69 4.60
CA VAL A 93 -53.70 -35.63 5.59
C VAL A 93 -53.59 -36.23 6.98
N LEU A 94 -52.46 -35.97 7.66
CA LEU A 94 -52.22 -36.30 9.05
C LEU A 94 -52.21 -35.03 9.91
N SER A 95 -52.99 -34.99 10.98
CA SER A 95 -52.97 -33.87 11.94
C SER A 95 -52.65 -34.33 13.35
N VAL A 96 -51.51 -33.88 13.89
CA VAL A 96 -51.01 -34.20 15.23
C VAL A 96 -51.12 -32.97 16.13
N SER A 97 -51.91 -33.05 17.19
CA SER A 97 -52.29 -31.86 17.97
C SER A 97 -51.24 -31.40 18.99
N THR A 98 -50.30 -32.26 19.39
CA THR A 98 -49.32 -31.97 20.46
C THR A 98 -47.87 -32.01 19.98
N LYS A 99 -47.35 -33.18 19.60
CA LYS A 99 -45.96 -33.34 19.16
C LYS A 99 -45.81 -34.60 18.30
N SER A 100 -44.91 -34.55 17.33
CA SER A 100 -44.42 -35.69 16.57
C SER A 100 -42.94 -35.90 16.86
N ILE A 101 -42.53 -37.16 17.05
CA ILE A 101 -41.13 -37.53 17.31
C ILE A 101 -40.73 -38.68 16.39
N LEU A 102 -39.63 -38.51 15.66
CA LEU A 102 -38.96 -39.54 14.87
C LEU A 102 -37.64 -39.91 15.56
N GLY A 103 -37.47 -41.18 15.97
CA GLY A 103 -36.26 -41.62 16.68
C GLY A 103 -36.26 -41.20 18.15
N ALA A 104 -37.23 -41.69 18.93
CA ALA A 104 -37.40 -41.31 20.33
C ALA A 104 -36.65 -42.20 21.34
N GLY A 105 -36.11 -43.35 20.93
CA GLY A 105 -35.25 -44.20 21.76
C GLY A 105 -33.78 -44.14 21.36
N ALA A 106 -32.87 -44.51 22.26
CA ALA A 106 -31.45 -44.64 21.92
C ALA A 106 -31.22 -45.75 20.87
N ASP A 107 -30.37 -45.52 19.88
CA ASP A 107 -30.13 -46.44 18.75
C ASP A 107 -31.42 -46.86 18.02
N SER A 108 -32.48 -46.05 18.11
CA SER A 108 -33.75 -46.29 17.40
C SER A 108 -33.73 -45.58 16.04
N ALA A 109 -34.53 -46.03 15.08
CA ALA A 109 -34.58 -45.46 13.74
C ALA A 109 -36.01 -45.16 13.29
N GLY A 110 -36.39 -43.89 13.26
CA GLY A 110 -37.70 -43.41 12.83
C GLY A 110 -37.66 -42.83 11.42
N PHE A 111 -38.48 -43.36 10.52
CA PHE A 111 -38.54 -42.95 9.11
C PHE A 111 -39.92 -42.40 8.75
N ALA A 112 -39.94 -41.26 8.05
CA ALA A 112 -41.15 -40.62 7.55
C ALA A 112 -41.00 -40.18 6.09
N THR A 113 -42.00 -40.45 5.26
CA THR A 113 -42.10 -39.90 3.90
C THR A 113 -43.41 -39.13 3.74
N VAL A 114 -43.36 -37.90 3.27
CA VAL A 114 -44.53 -37.10 2.87
C VAL A 114 -44.40 -36.81 1.39
N SER A 115 -45.10 -37.58 0.56
CA SER A 115 -44.90 -37.58 -0.89
C SER A 115 -46.21 -37.58 -1.67
N GLY A 116 -46.23 -36.76 -2.73
CA GLY A 116 -47.29 -36.68 -3.72
C GLY A 116 -48.27 -35.53 -3.48
N ALA A 117 -48.93 -35.10 -4.56
CA ALA A 117 -49.83 -33.96 -4.53
C ALA A 117 -50.91 -34.07 -3.44
N GLY A 118 -51.01 -33.04 -2.61
CA GLY A 118 -51.98 -32.96 -1.52
C GLY A 118 -51.63 -33.76 -0.25
N ALA A 119 -50.52 -34.52 -0.25
CA ALA A 119 -50.00 -35.15 0.96
C ALA A 119 -49.63 -34.06 1.97
N THR A 120 -50.27 -34.06 3.14
CA THR A 120 -50.06 -33.03 4.16
C THR A 120 -49.83 -33.64 5.54
N TRP A 121 -48.79 -33.22 6.24
CA TRP A 121 -48.57 -33.55 7.64
C TRP A 121 -48.55 -32.28 8.49
N ASN A 122 -49.54 -32.11 9.35
CA ASN A 122 -49.61 -31.02 10.32
C ASN A 122 -49.20 -31.55 11.70
N SER A 123 -48.28 -30.86 12.37
CA SER A 123 -47.89 -31.16 13.74
C SER A 123 -47.75 -29.89 14.56
N ALA A 124 -48.10 -29.89 15.85
CA ALA A 124 -47.83 -28.73 16.69
C ALA A 124 -46.32 -28.55 16.92
N ALA A 125 -45.60 -29.60 17.30
CA ALA A 125 -44.14 -29.61 17.40
C ALA A 125 -43.56 -30.84 16.71
N LEU A 126 -42.49 -30.69 15.92
CA LEU A 126 -41.85 -31.78 15.20
C LEU A 126 -40.39 -31.95 15.66
N VAL A 127 -40.08 -33.12 16.22
CA VAL A 127 -38.72 -33.50 16.62
C VAL A 127 -38.23 -34.65 15.76
N ILE A 128 -37.04 -34.50 15.19
CA ILE A 128 -36.41 -35.49 14.31
C ILE A 128 -35.03 -35.82 14.88
N GLY A 129 -34.85 -37.08 15.28
CA GLY A 129 -33.69 -37.51 16.04
C GLY A 129 -33.73 -36.93 17.46
N GLU A 130 -34.64 -37.43 18.31
CA GLU A 130 -34.57 -37.05 19.73
C GLU A 130 -33.38 -37.80 20.35
N PHE A 131 -33.51 -39.09 20.61
CA PHE A 131 -32.44 -39.90 21.20
C PHE A 131 -31.87 -40.97 20.26
N GLY A 132 -32.49 -41.17 19.09
CA GLY A 132 -32.01 -42.05 18.03
C GLY A 132 -31.97 -41.33 16.70
N ASP A 133 -31.98 -42.09 15.61
CA ASP A 133 -31.98 -41.55 14.26
C ASP A 133 -33.41 -41.23 13.82
N GLY A 134 -33.63 -40.02 13.33
CA GLY A 134 -34.84 -39.59 12.66
C GLY A 134 -34.54 -39.21 11.21
N THR A 135 -35.33 -39.71 10.27
CA THR A 135 -35.26 -39.33 8.85
C THR A 135 -36.62 -38.91 8.33
N LEU A 136 -36.70 -37.73 7.71
CA LEU A 136 -37.89 -37.23 7.04
C LEU A 136 -37.58 -36.88 5.58
N ILE A 137 -38.37 -37.43 4.66
CA ILE A 137 -38.33 -37.08 3.23
C ILE A 137 -39.64 -36.38 2.87
N ILE A 138 -39.53 -35.20 2.26
CA ILE A 138 -40.66 -34.45 1.70
C ILE A 138 -40.42 -34.33 0.20
N SER A 139 -41.29 -34.95 -0.62
CA SER A 139 -41.09 -35.03 -2.07
C SER A 139 -42.38 -34.87 -2.88
N ASP A 140 -42.23 -34.69 -4.19
CA ASP A 140 -43.33 -34.76 -5.17
C ASP A 140 -44.56 -33.88 -4.84
N GLY A 141 -44.34 -32.70 -4.24
CA GLY A 141 -45.40 -31.77 -3.85
C GLY A 141 -46.03 -32.03 -2.48
N GLY A 142 -45.40 -32.85 -1.64
CA GLY A 142 -45.79 -33.08 -0.25
C GLY A 142 -45.53 -31.85 0.64
N VAL A 143 -46.35 -31.67 1.68
CA VAL A 143 -46.25 -30.51 2.58
C VAL A 143 -46.23 -30.93 4.04
N VAL A 144 -45.25 -30.44 4.79
CA VAL A 144 -45.20 -30.55 6.26
C VAL A 144 -45.42 -29.16 6.86
N ASN A 145 -46.29 -29.06 7.85
CA ASN A 145 -46.52 -27.84 8.62
C ASN A 145 -46.28 -28.12 10.09
N SER A 146 -45.41 -27.34 10.73
CA SER A 146 -45.18 -27.40 12.18
C SER A 146 -45.26 -26.04 12.85
N SER A 147 -45.64 -25.99 14.14
CA SER A 147 -45.55 -24.72 14.90
C SER A 147 -44.15 -24.47 15.43
N SER A 148 -43.42 -25.55 15.77
CA SER A 148 -41.97 -25.53 16.05
C SER A 148 -41.31 -26.79 15.49
N ALA A 149 -40.01 -26.72 15.25
CA ALA A 149 -39.22 -27.82 14.70
C ALA A 149 -37.84 -27.89 15.35
N ASP A 150 -37.34 -29.12 15.48
CA ASP A 150 -36.17 -29.45 16.28
C ASP A 150 -35.47 -30.69 15.66
N LEU A 151 -34.20 -30.56 15.24
CA LEU A 151 -33.41 -31.66 14.66
C LEU A 151 -32.23 -32.01 15.57
N ALA A 152 -32.11 -33.27 15.97
CA ALA A 152 -31.02 -33.85 16.77
C ALA A 152 -30.86 -33.23 18.18
N ILE A 153 -31.91 -33.22 19.03
CA ILE A 153 -31.92 -32.45 20.31
C ILE A 153 -31.81 -33.31 21.58
N GLY A 154 -31.96 -34.63 21.51
CA GLY A 154 -32.00 -35.45 22.72
C GLY A 154 -30.64 -35.79 23.29
N HIS A 155 -30.58 -35.70 24.62
CA HIS A 155 -29.44 -36.02 25.45
C HIS A 155 -29.64 -37.35 26.18
N VAL A 156 -28.87 -38.38 25.84
CA VAL A 156 -28.49 -39.42 26.81
C VAL A 156 -27.14 -40.01 26.44
N ASP A 157 -26.27 -40.09 27.47
CA ASP A 157 -25.01 -40.82 27.58
C ASP A 157 -23.97 -40.78 26.42
N ALA A 158 -22.70 -40.73 26.81
CA ALA A 158 -21.52 -40.51 25.96
C ALA A 158 -21.25 -41.58 24.85
N ALA A 159 -22.19 -42.48 24.58
CA ALA A 159 -22.00 -43.65 23.74
C ALA A 159 -22.83 -43.67 22.46
N ASN A 160 -23.84 -42.81 22.31
CA ASN A 160 -24.81 -42.91 21.21
C ASN A 160 -24.83 -41.61 20.38
N VAL A 161 -24.44 -41.72 19.10
CA VAL A 161 -24.58 -40.65 18.12
C VAL A 161 -26.04 -40.61 17.66
N THR A 162 -26.69 -39.45 17.72
CA THR A 162 -28.07 -39.28 17.20
C THR A 162 -28.02 -38.47 15.91
N GLN A 163 -28.87 -38.86 14.94
CA GLN A 163 -28.98 -38.16 13.66
C GLN A 163 -30.38 -37.62 13.42
N GLY A 164 -30.47 -36.34 13.06
CA GLY A 164 -31.69 -35.72 12.55
C GLY A 164 -31.52 -35.35 11.08
N THR A 165 -32.08 -36.14 10.17
CA THR A 165 -31.88 -35.95 8.72
C THR A 165 -33.19 -35.60 8.02
N VAL A 166 -33.20 -34.50 7.27
CA VAL A 166 -34.36 -34.04 6.51
C VAL A 166 -33.95 -33.76 5.06
N LEU A 167 -34.70 -34.33 4.12
CA LEU A 167 -34.59 -34.02 2.70
C LEU A 167 -35.90 -33.39 2.21
N VAL A 168 -35.81 -32.18 1.66
CA VAL A 168 -36.92 -31.53 0.95
C VAL A 168 -36.53 -31.42 -0.51
N THR A 169 -37.24 -32.14 -1.37
CA THR A 169 -36.88 -32.28 -2.79
C THR A 169 -38.09 -32.20 -3.72
N GLY A 170 -37.89 -31.67 -4.92
CA GLY A 170 -38.92 -31.56 -5.94
C GLY A 170 -39.81 -30.33 -5.79
N SER A 171 -40.20 -29.78 -6.94
CA SER A 171 -41.06 -28.59 -7.02
C SER A 171 -42.37 -28.75 -6.24
N GLY A 172 -42.68 -27.75 -5.40
CA GLY A 172 -43.90 -27.71 -4.59
C GLY A 172 -43.81 -28.49 -3.28
N SER A 173 -42.73 -29.23 -3.04
CA SER A 173 -42.46 -29.84 -1.73
C SER A 173 -42.07 -28.76 -0.73
N ALA A 174 -42.69 -28.76 0.45
CA ALA A 174 -42.52 -27.67 1.41
C ALA A 174 -42.52 -28.16 2.86
N TRP A 175 -41.67 -27.54 3.68
CA TRP A 175 -41.80 -27.58 5.14
C TRP A 175 -41.96 -26.16 5.69
N ASN A 176 -43.14 -25.89 6.26
CA ASN A 176 -43.48 -24.61 6.86
C ASN A 176 -43.40 -24.72 8.38
N VAL A 177 -42.48 -23.98 9.00
CA VAL A 177 -42.34 -23.88 10.45
C VAL A 177 -42.84 -22.51 10.89
N ALA A 178 -43.94 -22.45 11.64
CA ALA A 178 -44.58 -21.17 11.98
C ALA A 178 -43.82 -20.36 13.05
N GLY A 179 -43.06 -21.03 13.90
CA GLY A 179 -42.33 -20.48 15.05
C GLY A 179 -40.84 -20.76 14.97
N THR A 180 -40.26 -21.25 16.07
CA THR A 180 -38.83 -21.53 16.20
C THR A 180 -38.42 -22.79 15.46
N PHE A 181 -37.25 -22.76 14.84
CA PHE A 181 -36.61 -23.92 14.23
C PHE A 181 -35.16 -24.01 14.71
N ALA A 182 -34.80 -25.08 15.41
CA ALA A 182 -33.43 -25.39 15.78
C ALA A 182 -32.91 -26.63 15.01
N ILE A 183 -31.67 -26.54 14.52
CA ILE A 183 -30.95 -27.62 13.85
C ILE A 183 -29.63 -27.82 14.57
N GLY A 184 -29.34 -29.07 14.95
CA GLY A 184 -28.15 -29.40 15.72
C GLY A 184 -28.43 -29.44 17.22
N GLY A 185 -27.65 -30.23 17.93
CA GLY A 185 -27.78 -30.48 19.36
C GLY A 185 -26.61 -29.95 20.16
N TYR A 186 -26.73 -30.03 21.49
CA TYR A 186 -25.62 -29.75 22.39
C TYR A 186 -24.65 -30.94 22.37
N SER A 187 -23.46 -30.79 21.79
CA SER A 187 -22.39 -31.78 21.94
C SER A 187 -21.76 -31.68 23.35
N ASN A 188 -21.18 -32.79 23.80
CA ASN A 188 -20.22 -32.80 24.91
C ASN A 188 -18.89 -33.38 24.40
N GLU A 189 -17.83 -33.28 25.21
CA GLU A 189 -16.43 -33.67 24.92
C GLU A 189 -16.24 -35.06 24.26
N THR A 190 -17.26 -35.93 24.24
CA THR A 190 -17.15 -37.34 23.81
C THR A 190 -18.18 -37.80 22.78
N THR A 191 -19.18 -36.98 22.40
CA THR A 191 -20.28 -37.43 21.51
C THR A 191 -20.79 -36.30 20.62
N TYR A 192 -20.83 -36.59 19.32
CA TYR A 192 -21.29 -35.71 18.26
C TYR A 192 -22.74 -36.07 17.89
N HIS A 193 -23.58 -35.07 17.64
CA HIS A 193 -24.95 -35.23 17.16
C HIS A 193 -25.04 -34.57 15.79
N GLU A 194 -25.41 -35.31 14.74
CA GLU A 194 -25.44 -34.75 13.40
C GLU A 194 -26.88 -34.34 13.04
N ALA A 195 -27.06 -33.10 12.60
CA ALA A 195 -28.34 -32.63 12.09
C ALA A 195 -28.15 -32.09 10.68
N THR A 196 -28.79 -32.72 9.69
CA THR A 196 -28.67 -32.28 8.30
C THR A 196 -30.05 -31.94 7.74
N LEU A 197 -30.18 -30.72 7.23
CA LEU A 197 -31.31 -30.29 6.40
C LEU A 197 -30.81 -30.07 4.96
N THR A 198 -31.28 -30.91 4.03
CA THR A 198 -30.93 -30.83 2.61
C THR A 198 -32.10 -30.33 1.78
N LEU A 199 -31.86 -29.27 0.99
CA LEU A 199 -32.83 -28.61 0.12
C LEU A 199 -32.36 -28.65 -1.33
N VAL A 200 -33.04 -29.43 -2.17
CA VAL A 200 -32.64 -29.67 -3.57
C VAL A 200 -33.85 -29.67 -4.51
N ASP A 201 -33.62 -29.55 -5.82
CA ASP A 201 -34.64 -29.72 -6.86
C ASP A 201 -35.90 -28.84 -6.65
N GLY A 202 -35.69 -27.62 -6.15
CA GLY A 202 -36.78 -26.66 -5.87
C GLY A 202 -37.64 -26.97 -4.64
N GLY A 203 -37.21 -27.89 -3.77
CA GLY A 203 -37.80 -28.08 -2.44
C GLY A 203 -37.63 -26.84 -1.57
N SER A 204 -38.58 -26.57 -0.67
CA SER A 204 -38.62 -25.32 0.10
C SER A 204 -38.81 -25.49 1.61
N VAL A 205 -38.15 -24.63 2.38
CA VAL A 205 -38.37 -24.46 3.83
C VAL A 205 -38.66 -23.01 4.13
N THR A 206 -39.73 -22.75 4.88
CA THR A 206 -40.09 -21.40 5.35
C THR A 206 -40.18 -21.38 6.87
N VAL A 207 -39.47 -20.45 7.51
CA VAL A 207 -39.43 -20.29 8.97
C VAL A 207 -40.08 -18.97 9.37
N GLY A 208 -41.02 -19.04 10.31
CA GLY A 208 -41.85 -17.92 10.72
C GLY A 208 -42.94 -17.56 9.72
N ALA A 209 -43.91 -16.76 10.17
CA ALA A 209 -44.96 -16.26 9.31
C ALA A 209 -44.37 -15.38 8.18
N GLY A 210 -44.55 -15.83 6.93
CA GLY A 210 -44.01 -15.11 5.77
C GLY A 210 -42.49 -15.18 5.63
N GLY A 211 -41.82 -16.11 6.32
CA GLY A 211 -40.37 -16.28 6.21
C GLY A 211 -39.55 -15.28 7.02
N THR A 212 -40.11 -14.66 8.06
CA THR A 212 -39.42 -13.68 8.91
C THR A 212 -38.98 -14.26 10.26
N GLY A 213 -39.04 -15.58 10.42
CA GLY A 213 -38.68 -16.27 11.67
C GLY A 213 -37.18 -16.44 11.83
N THR A 214 -36.77 -16.82 13.04
CA THR A 214 -35.39 -17.13 13.37
C THR A 214 -35.16 -18.64 13.29
N LEU A 215 -34.12 -19.04 12.55
CA LEU A 215 -33.58 -20.39 12.57
C LEU A 215 -32.28 -20.37 13.38
N THR A 216 -32.15 -21.26 14.36
CA THR A 216 -30.91 -21.45 15.13
C THR A 216 -30.18 -22.68 14.59
N LEU A 217 -28.92 -22.48 14.20
CA LEU A 217 -28.02 -23.54 13.75
C LEU A 217 -26.96 -23.75 14.83
N ASN A 218 -27.10 -24.83 15.60
CA ASN A 218 -26.18 -25.21 16.67
C ASN A 218 -25.05 -26.08 16.12
N ASN A 219 -24.08 -26.39 16.98
CA ASN A 219 -22.93 -27.25 16.66
C ASN A 219 -23.34 -28.56 15.98
N ASN A 220 -22.54 -28.98 14.98
CA ASN A 220 -22.80 -30.10 14.07
C ASN A 220 -24.11 -30.00 13.23
N GLY A 221 -24.81 -28.87 13.30
CA GLY A 221 -25.92 -28.55 12.43
C GLY A 221 -25.42 -28.16 11.04
N VAL A 222 -25.94 -28.83 10.02
CA VAL A 222 -25.66 -28.57 8.61
C VAL A 222 -26.95 -28.25 7.88
N ILE A 223 -26.98 -27.11 7.21
CA ILE A 223 -27.98 -26.83 6.18
C ILE A 223 -27.27 -26.89 4.83
N GLN A 224 -27.75 -27.77 3.95
CA GLN A 224 -27.23 -27.96 2.61
C GLN A 224 -28.26 -27.49 1.58
N ILE A 225 -27.93 -26.43 0.85
CA ILE A 225 -28.73 -25.86 -0.24
C ILE A 225 -28.09 -26.26 -1.57
N GLY A 226 -28.78 -27.13 -2.31
CA GLY A 226 -28.27 -27.75 -3.52
C GLY A 226 -27.40 -28.99 -3.25
N ASP A 227 -27.17 -29.78 -4.28
CA ASP A 227 -26.32 -30.98 -4.29
C ASP A 227 -25.63 -31.07 -5.67
N ALA A 228 -24.37 -31.52 -5.72
CA ALA A 228 -23.64 -31.72 -6.95
C ALA A 228 -24.10 -32.96 -7.74
N ASP A 229 -24.69 -33.96 -7.08
CA ASP A 229 -25.07 -35.25 -7.69
C ASP A 229 -26.51 -35.27 -8.23
N VAL A 230 -27.37 -34.34 -7.80
CA VAL A 230 -28.68 -34.07 -8.39
C VAL A 230 -28.52 -32.88 -9.34
N ALA A 231 -29.20 -32.83 -10.49
CA ALA A 231 -29.00 -31.77 -11.48
C ALA A 231 -29.38 -30.35 -10.98
N GLY A 232 -28.53 -29.76 -10.15
CA GLY A 232 -28.08 -28.37 -10.23
C GLY A 232 -29.00 -27.25 -9.75
N VAL A 233 -30.25 -27.53 -9.39
CA VAL A 233 -31.21 -26.51 -8.91
C VAL A 233 -31.23 -26.50 -7.38
N ALA A 234 -30.92 -25.35 -6.80
CA ALA A 234 -30.99 -25.16 -5.36
C ALA A 234 -32.43 -25.34 -4.83
N GLY A 235 -32.58 -25.89 -3.63
CA GLY A 235 -33.78 -25.65 -2.85
C GLY A 235 -33.82 -24.22 -2.30
N THR A 236 -34.93 -23.83 -1.70
CA THR A 236 -35.12 -22.49 -1.15
C THR A 236 -35.29 -22.55 0.36
N LEU A 237 -34.46 -21.80 1.10
CA LEU A 237 -34.65 -21.53 2.53
C LEU A 237 -35.08 -20.07 2.70
N THR A 238 -36.24 -19.84 3.32
CA THR A 238 -36.73 -18.50 3.65
C THR A 238 -36.86 -18.33 5.16
N ALA A 239 -36.01 -17.49 5.74
CA ALA A 239 -36.01 -17.11 7.15
C ALA A 239 -35.63 -15.63 7.27
N GLY A 240 -35.97 -14.99 8.39
CA GLY A 240 -35.58 -13.61 8.65
C GLY A 240 -34.12 -13.52 9.10
N GLU A 241 -33.70 -14.47 9.93
CA GLU A 241 -32.34 -14.55 10.45
C GLU A 241 -31.95 -16.02 10.67
N ILE A 242 -30.71 -16.35 10.33
CA ILE A 242 -30.01 -17.56 10.75
C ILE A 242 -29.01 -17.16 11.82
N VAL A 243 -29.19 -17.75 13.00
CA VAL A 243 -28.31 -17.56 14.15
C VAL A 243 -27.43 -18.79 14.27
N PHE A 244 -26.14 -18.64 13.99
CA PHE A 244 -25.12 -19.63 14.28
C PHE A 244 -24.80 -19.58 15.78
N ASP A 245 -25.19 -20.62 16.51
CA ASP A 245 -24.99 -20.70 17.95
C ASP A 245 -23.92 -21.75 18.29
N ASP A 246 -22.68 -21.26 18.46
CA ASP A 246 -21.53 -22.05 18.93
C ASP A 246 -21.41 -22.08 20.47
N SER A 247 -22.49 -21.83 21.21
CA SER A 247 -22.44 -21.88 22.69
C SER A 247 -22.25 -23.30 23.26
N GLY A 248 -22.13 -24.32 22.40
CA GLY A 248 -21.84 -25.70 22.77
C GLY A 248 -20.35 -25.98 22.96
N TYR A 249 -19.82 -25.77 24.17
CA TYR A 249 -18.49 -26.22 24.63
C TYR A 249 -17.33 -26.00 23.64
N ILE A 250 -16.66 -24.85 23.79
CA ILE A 250 -15.38 -24.54 23.15
C ILE A 250 -14.30 -25.49 23.71
N ASP A 251 -13.85 -26.46 22.91
CA ASP A 251 -12.57 -27.13 23.16
C ASP A 251 -11.45 -26.08 23.02
N ALA A 252 -10.58 -26.00 24.04
CA ALA A 252 -9.43 -25.10 24.03
C ALA A 252 -8.26 -25.64 23.20
N ASP A 253 -8.40 -26.81 22.57
CA ASP A 253 -7.41 -27.40 21.64
C ASP A 253 -7.72 -27.06 20.17
N THR A 254 -6.81 -26.30 19.56
CA THR A 254 -6.96 -25.52 18.33
C THR A 254 -6.86 -26.34 17.04
N THR A 255 -7.66 -27.39 16.87
CA THR A 255 -7.93 -27.95 15.53
C THR A 255 -9.31 -27.52 15.08
N PRO A 256 -9.57 -27.21 13.79
CA PRO A 256 -10.92 -26.92 13.31
C PRO A 256 -11.78 -28.13 13.66
N SER A 257 -12.55 -28.02 14.73
CA SER A 257 -13.34 -29.12 15.25
C SER A 257 -14.44 -29.38 14.22
N ALA A 258 -14.79 -30.64 14.01
CA ALA A 258 -15.86 -31.04 13.11
C ALA A 258 -17.26 -30.53 13.55
N ASP A 259 -17.31 -29.61 14.52
CA ASP A 259 -18.46 -29.18 15.29
C ASP A 259 -19.05 -27.84 14.86
N ILE A 260 -18.48 -27.16 13.85
CA ILE A 260 -18.88 -25.80 13.48
C ILE A 260 -20.25 -25.83 12.78
N PRO A 261 -21.26 -25.05 13.23
CA PRO A 261 -22.53 -24.94 12.53
C PRO A 261 -22.32 -24.42 11.11
N THR A 262 -22.77 -25.18 10.11
CA THR A 262 -22.41 -24.95 8.70
C THR A 262 -23.65 -24.69 7.84
N LEU A 263 -23.64 -23.55 7.14
CA LEU A 263 -24.56 -23.25 6.04
C LEU A 263 -23.83 -23.44 4.72
N ALA A 264 -24.18 -24.50 3.99
CA ALA A 264 -23.51 -24.91 2.77
C ALA A 264 -24.39 -24.69 1.54
N PHE A 265 -23.79 -24.13 0.50
CA PHE A 265 -24.40 -23.90 -0.79
C PHE A 265 -23.63 -24.70 -1.83
N ASN A 266 -24.25 -25.68 -2.48
CA ASN A 266 -23.64 -26.46 -3.56
C ASN A 266 -24.61 -26.57 -4.73
N HIS A 267 -24.64 -25.53 -5.56
CA HIS A 267 -25.63 -25.40 -6.61
C HIS A 267 -25.00 -24.83 -7.89
N THR A 268 -25.70 -24.99 -9.02
CA THR A 268 -25.18 -24.60 -10.35
C THR A 268 -25.93 -23.43 -10.98
N ASP A 269 -27.06 -23.04 -10.37
CA ASP A 269 -27.90 -21.91 -10.74
C ASP A 269 -27.53 -20.63 -9.97
N ALA A 270 -28.28 -19.56 -10.19
CA ALA A 270 -28.15 -18.33 -9.42
C ALA A 270 -29.13 -18.34 -8.23
N VAL A 271 -28.59 -18.12 -7.03
CA VAL A 271 -29.35 -18.06 -5.77
C VAL A 271 -29.13 -16.72 -5.12
N GLU A 272 -30.22 -16.04 -4.79
CA GLU A 272 -30.24 -14.86 -3.93
C GLU A 272 -30.65 -15.29 -2.53
N PHE A 273 -29.82 -14.95 -1.54
CA PHE A 273 -30.03 -15.31 -0.15
C PHE A 273 -30.23 -14.06 0.70
N THR A 274 -31.42 -13.98 1.30
CA THR A 274 -31.95 -12.76 1.94
C THR A 274 -32.09 -12.89 3.45
N ALA A 275 -31.81 -14.07 4.03
CA ALA A 275 -31.82 -14.22 5.47
C ALA A 275 -30.56 -13.57 6.05
N LYS A 276 -30.72 -12.78 7.11
CA LYS A 276 -29.61 -12.20 7.85
C LYS A 276 -28.81 -13.30 8.55
N LEU A 277 -27.49 -13.18 8.60
CA LEU A 277 -26.59 -14.08 9.31
C LEU A 277 -26.12 -13.44 10.61
N SER A 278 -25.97 -14.25 11.67
CA SER A 278 -25.47 -13.79 12.97
C SER A 278 -24.81 -14.92 13.76
N GLY A 279 -23.90 -14.57 14.67
CA GLY A 279 -23.16 -15.52 15.48
C GLY A 279 -21.88 -16.04 14.81
N VAL A 280 -21.39 -17.18 15.28
CA VAL A 280 -20.12 -17.79 14.85
C VAL A 280 -20.42 -19.13 14.19
N GLY A 281 -20.02 -19.30 12.94
CA GLY A 281 -20.24 -20.52 12.17
C GLY A 281 -19.44 -20.53 10.87
N LEU A 282 -19.79 -21.44 9.96
CA LEU A 282 -19.14 -21.56 8.66
C LEU A 282 -20.18 -21.40 7.55
N VAL A 283 -19.89 -20.55 6.57
CA VAL A 283 -20.63 -20.51 5.31
C VAL A 283 -19.76 -21.05 4.20
N THR A 284 -20.22 -22.06 3.47
CA THR A 284 -19.49 -22.61 2.32
C THR A 284 -20.25 -22.39 1.02
N LYS A 285 -19.52 -21.96 -0.01
CA LYS A 285 -20.01 -21.88 -1.39
C LYS A 285 -19.20 -22.81 -2.28
N ALA A 286 -19.83 -23.94 -2.58
CA ALA A 286 -19.43 -24.94 -3.56
C ALA A 286 -20.36 -24.89 -4.79
N GLY A 287 -20.01 -25.65 -5.83
CA GLY A 287 -20.77 -25.70 -7.09
C GLY A 287 -20.52 -24.50 -8.01
N SER A 288 -20.79 -24.67 -9.31
CA SER A 288 -20.46 -23.67 -10.33
C SER A 288 -21.40 -22.46 -10.38
N GLY A 289 -22.47 -22.45 -9.58
CA GLY A 289 -23.49 -21.41 -9.56
C GLY A 289 -23.04 -20.11 -8.90
N THR A 290 -23.94 -19.12 -8.91
CA THR A 290 -23.73 -17.81 -8.27
C THR A 290 -24.57 -17.69 -7.01
N LEU A 291 -23.96 -17.44 -5.86
CA LEU A 291 -24.64 -17.07 -4.62
C LEU A 291 -24.53 -15.57 -4.40
N THR A 292 -25.65 -14.89 -4.15
CA THR A 292 -25.68 -13.47 -3.79
C THR A 292 -26.22 -13.29 -2.39
N LEU A 293 -25.42 -12.71 -1.49
CA LEU A 293 -25.82 -12.39 -0.11
C LEU A 293 -26.24 -10.91 -0.06
N THR A 294 -27.50 -10.65 0.31
CA THR A 294 -28.10 -9.30 0.21
C THR A 294 -28.53 -8.67 1.54
N ALA A 295 -28.43 -9.39 2.67
CA ALA A 295 -29.04 -8.97 3.93
C ALA A 295 -28.07 -8.56 5.04
N ASP A 296 -26.78 -8.81 4.88
CA ASP A 296 -25.80 -8.69 5.98
C ASP A 296 -25.04 -7.36 6.02
N GLY A 297 -25.34 -6.46 5.09
CA GLY A 297 -24.72 -5.14 4.98
C GLY A 297 -25.22 -4.21 6.08
N VAL A 298 -24.31 -3.68 6.88
CA VAL A 298 -24.62 -2.73 7.95
C VAL A 298 -24.34 -1.30 7.50
N ALA A 299 -25.08 -0.32 8.05
CA ALA A 299 -25.02 1.05 7.55
C ALA A 299 -23.71 1.79 7.91
N ASP A 300 -23.03 1.35 8.97
CA ASP A 300 -21.81 1.97 9.52
C ASP A 300 -20.87 0.85 9.99
N ILE A 301 -19.55 1.07 9.88
CA ILE A 301 -18.50 0.16 10.35
C ILE A 301 -18.60 -0.10 11.86
N LEU A 302 -19.12 0.87 12.63
CA LEU A 302 -19.32 0.71 14.08
C LEU A 302 -20.50 -0.21 14.44
N ASP A 303 -21.38 -0.49 13.48
CA ASP A 303 -22.52 -1.39 13.62
C ASP A 303 -22.18 -2.76 13.00
N ALA A 304 -20.97 -3.28 13.22
CA ALA A 304 -20.41 -4.51 12.65
C ALA A 304 -21.46 -5.61 12.42
N THR A 305 -21.29 -6.36 11.32
CA THR A 305 -22.17 -7.48 11.00
C THR A 305 -22.26 -8.40 12.22
N SER A 306 -23.47 -8.86 12.53
CA SER A 306 -23.65 -9.77 13.66
C SER A 306 -23.00 -11.14 13.42
N PHE A 307 -22.53 -11.41 12.20
CA PHE A 307 -21.89 -12.65 11.81
C PHE A 307 -20.36 -12.49 11.87
N SER A 308 -19.70 -13.39 12.58
CA SER A 308 -18.24 -13.38 12.74
C SER A 308 -17.64 -14.76 12.44
N GLY A 309 -18.28 -15.51 11.55
CA GLY A 309 -17.85 -16.84 11.12
C GLY A 309 -17.18 -16.83 9.75
N ASP A 310 -16.31 -17.81 9.50
CA ASP A 310 -15.54 -17.87 8.25
C ASP A 310 -16.43 -18.13 7.03
N ILE A 311 -16.00 -17.61 5.88
CA ILE A 311 -16.65 -17.83 4.59
C ILE A 311 -15.67 -18.48 3.63
N GLU A 312 -16.02 -19.67 3.15
CA GLU A 312 -15.22 -20.43 2.20
C GLU A 312 -15.89 -20.53 0.83
N VAL A 313 -15.16 -20.09 -0.22
CA VAL A 313 -15.60 -20.18 -1.62
C VAL A 313 -14.67 -21.14 -2.36
N SER A 314 -15.21 -22.29 -2.75
CA SER A 314 -14.47 -23.36 -3.45
C SER A 314 -15.03 -23.67 -4.84
N GLY A 315 -16.13 -23.02 -5.25
CA GLY A 315 -16.72 -23.17 -6.57
C GLY A 315 -17.60 -21.99 -6.98
N GLY A 316 -17.56 -21.62 -8.27
CA GLY A 316 -18.45 -20.62 -8.85
C GLY A 316 -18.21 -19.22 -8.30
N THR A 317 -19.29 -18.45 -8.13
CA THR A 317 -19.19 -17.04 -7.68
C THR A 317 -19.96 -16.82 -6.38
N LEU A 318 -19.31 -16.20 -5.40
CA LEU A 318 -19.96 -15.54 -4.27
C LEU A 318 -20.02 -14.04 -4.54
N VAL A 319 -21.18 -13.43 -4.34
CA VAL A 319 -21.43 -12.00 -4.50
C VAL A 319 -21.90 -11.43 -3.18
N LEU A 320 -21.19 -10.42 -2.68
CA LEU A 320 -21.64 -9.60 -1.56
C LEU A 320 -22.36 -8.38 -2.13
N ASP A 321 -23.68 -8.30 -1.95
CA ASP A 321 -24.55 -7.25 -2.51
C ASP A 321 -25.58 -6.77 -1.48
N ALA A 322 -25.11 -6.50 -0.27
CA ALA A 322 -25.98 -6.12 0.83
C ALA A 322 -26.13 -4.59 0.99
N GLY A 323 -25.21 -3.82 0.41
CA GLY A 323 -25.12 -2.37 0.60
C GLY A 323 -24.59 -2.01 1.98
N GLY A 324 -23.66 -1.06 2.07
CA GLY A 324 -22.98 -0.74 3.32
C GLY A 324 -21.81 -1.69 3.62
N TYR A 325 -21.50 -1.90 4.90
CA TYR A 325 -20.29 -2.59 5.35
C TYR A 325 -20.54 -4.08 5.60
N TRP A 326 -19.61 -4.91 5.15
CA TRP A 326 -19.33 -6.23 5.68
C TRP A 326 -18.10 -6.09 6.57
N ASP A 327 -18.33 -6.04 7.88
CA ASP A 327 -17.31 -6.01 8.93
C ASP A 327 -17.63 -7.15 9.90
N GLY A 328 -16.79 -8.17 9.89
CA GLY A 328 -16.79 -9.25 10.86
C GLY A 328 -15.36 -9.66 11.09
N ASN A 329 -15.00 -10.18 12.26
CA ASN A 329 -13.65 -10.70 12.51
C ASN A 329 -13.35 -12.01 11.72
N ALA A 330 -14.10 -12.29 10.66
CA ALA A 330 -14.05 -13.51 9.88
C ALA A 330 -13.17 -13.37 8.64
N ASP A 331 -12.55 -14.47 8.24
CA ASP A 331 -11.75 -14.51 7.02
C ASP A 331 -12.59 -14.95 5.82
N PHE A 332 -12.33 -14.34 4.67
CA PHE A 332 -12.80 -14.84 3.38
C PHE A 332 -11.73 -15.72 2.76
N THR A 333 -12.00 -17.02 2.63
CA THR A 333 -11.10 -17.97 1.95
C THR A 333 -11.65 -18.33 0.58
N VAL A 334 -10.86 -18.10 -0.47
CA VAL A 334 -11.24 -18.39 -1.87
C VAL A 334 -10.23 -19.36 -2.48
N ARG A 335 -10.70 -20.47 -3.05
CA ARG A 335 -9.85 -21.56 -3.56
C ARG A 335 -10.29 -22.07 -4.92
N GLY A 336 -9.39 -22.04 -5.90
CA GLY A 336 -9.52 -22.72 -7.19
C GLY A 336 -9.71 -21.79 -8.39
N ALA A 337 -9.20 -22.22 -9.57
CA ALA A 337 -9.11 -21.45 -10.82
C ALA A 337 -10.42 -20.76 -11.26
N ASP A 338 -11.55 -21.46 -11.11
CA ASP A 338 -12.87 -20.99 -11.58
C ASP A 338 -13.72 -20.43 -10.42
N THR A 339 -13.08 -19.92 -9.38
CA THR A 339 -13.76 -19.34 -8.21
C THR A 339 -13.63 -17.83 -8.17
N THR A 340 -14.72 -17.17 -7.78
CA THR A 340 -14.75 -15.71 -7.70
C THR A 340 -15.47 -15.24 -6.43
N LEU A 341 -14.81 -14.37 -5.67
CA LEU A 341 -15.46 -13.51 -4.69
C LEU A 341 -15.68 -12.14 -5.35
N ARG A 342 -16.92 -11.65 -5.38
CA ARG A 342 -17.26 -10.35 -5.96
C ARG A 342 -17.91 -9.44 -4.93
N ILE A 343 -17.33 -8.27 -4.75
CA ILE A 343 -17.84 -7.20 -3.89
C ILE A 343 -18.63 -6.25 -4.80
N ALA A 344 -19.95 -6.22 -4.66
CA ALA A 344 -20.83 -5.43 -5.51
C ALA A 344 -20.77 -3.92 -5.18
N THR A 345 -21.21 -3.09 -6.14
CA THR A 345 -21.25 -1.64 -5.97
C THR A 345 -22.09 -1.23 -4.76
N GLY A 346 -21.57 -0.29 -3.96
CA GLY A 346 -22.22 0.16 -2.73
C GLY A 346 -22.00 -0.77 -1.52
N THR A 347 -21.31 -1.90 -1.70
CA THR A 347 -20.85 -2.77 -0.62
C THR A 347 -19.38 -2.47 -0.32
N THR A 348 -19.03 -2.38 0.96
CA THR A 348 -17.69 -2.18 1.48
C THR A 348 -17.28 -3.40 2.27
N LEU A 349 -16.13 -3.99 1.99
CA LEU A 349 -15.59 -5.12 2.74
C LEU A 349 -14.48 -4.66 3.68
N ALA A 350 -14.55 -5.11 4.93
CA ALA A 350 -13.62 -4.84 6.00
C ALA A 350 -13.24 -6.16 6.69
N ASN A 351 -12.68 -7.09 5.91
CA ASN A 351 -12.27 -8.43 6.34
C ASN A 351 -10.95 -8.81 5.65
N ASP A 352 -10.20 -9.73 6.25
CA ASP A 352 -9.04 -10.34 5.60
C ASP A 352 -9.48 -11.33 4.50
N ILE A 353 -8.78 -11.30 3.37
CA ILE A 353 -9.05 -12.14 2.20
C ILE A 353 -7.84 -13.03 1.90
N HIS A 354 -8.06 -14.35 1.89
CA HIS A 354 -7.06 -15.36 1.59
C HIS A 354 -7.45 -16.11 0.32
N VAL A 355 -6.67 -15.95 -0.75
CA VAL A 355 -6.98 -16.49 -2.08
C VAL A 355 -5.88 -17.42 -2.56
N THR A 356 -6.26 -18.59 -3.07
CA THR A 356 -5.38 -19.55 -3.77
C THR A 356 -6.01 -19.94 -5.10
N ASP A 357 -5.33 -19.68 -6.22
CA ASP A 357 -5.80 -19.94 -7.59
C ASP A 357 -7.13 -19.23 -7.97
N GLY A 358 -7.72 -18.37 -7.12
CA GLY A 358 -9.02 -17.75 -7.36
C GLY A 358 -8.96 -16.32 -7.91
N THR A 359 -10.13 -15.71 -8.08
CA THR A 359 -10.27 -14.28 -8.42
C THR A 359 -11.07 -13.52 -7.36
N VAL A 360 -10.64 -12.31 -7.01
CA VAL A 360 -11.43 -11.33 -6.25
C VAL A 360 -11.74 -10.14 -7.16
N GLU A 361 -13.01 -9.79 -7.28
CA GLU A 361 -13.49 -8.68 -8.10
C GLU A 361 -14.13 -7.59 -7.23
N ILE A 362 -13.64 -6.35 -7.34
CA ILE A 362 -14.08 -5.22 -6.53
C ILE A 362 -14.82 -4.23 -7.43
N ALA A 363 -16.15 -4.18 -7.32
CA ALA A 363 -16.99 -3.11 -7.89
C ALA A 363 -17.52 -2.14 -6.82
N GLY A 364 -17.41 -2.52 -5.53
CA GLY A 364 -17.68 -1.69 -4.35
C GLY A 364 -16.39 -1.13 -3.75
N ALA A 365 -16.19 -1.31 -2.44
CA ALA A 365 -15.00 -0.82 -1.75
C ALA A 365 -14.35 -1.89 -0.87
N ILE A 366 -13.05 -1.75 -0.64
CA ILE A 366 -12.35 -2.31 0.52
C ILE A 366 -11.84 -1.13 1.36
N ASP A 367 -12.07 -1.17 2.68
CA ASP A 367 -11.78 -0.08 3.61
C ASP A 367 -10.86 -0.53 4.77
N TYR A 368 -10.16 0.42 5.40
CA TYR A 368 -9.01 0.28 6.31
C TYR A 368 -8.93 -0.98 7.20
N GLY A 369 -7.69 -1.43 7.51
CA GLY A 369 -7.38 -2.04 8.83
C GLY A 369 -6.79 -3.46 8.85
N PHE A 370 -6.67 -4.12 7.71
CA PHE A 370 -6.38 -5.56 7.68
C PHE A 370 -5.03 -5.87 7.05
N VAL A 371 -4.26 -6.72 7.73
CA VAL A 371 -2.84 -6.98 7.43
C VAL A 371 -2.61 -8.38 6.87
N GLY A 372 -3.66 -9.21 6.77
CA GLY A 372 -3.58 -10.62 6.41
C GLY A 372 -3.91 -10.94 4.96
N ASN A 373 -4.29 -9.96 4.12
CA ASN A 373 -4.72 -10.25 2.75
C ASN A 373 -3.61 -10.96 1.95
N THR A 374 -3.90 -12.15 1.45
CA THR A 374 -2.96 -12.97 0.70
C THR A 374 -3.56 -13.48 -0.60
N PHE A 375 -2.79 -13.37 -1.68
CA PHE A 375 -3.16 -13.83 -3.02
C PHE A 375 -2.07 -14.74 -3.56
N THR A 376 -2.29 -16.06 -3.56
CA THR A 376 -1.33 -17.04 -4.08
C THR A 376 -1.80 -17.59 -5.42
N ASP A 377 -1.05 -17.35 -6.49
CA ASP A 377 -1.44 -17.73 -7.86
C ASP A 377 -2.85 -17.23 -8.26
N ALA A 378 -3.25 -16.11 -7.67
CA ALA A 378 -4.61 -15.57 -7.70
C ALA A 378 -4.69 -14.19 -8.36
N THR A 379 -5.89 -13.75 -8.71
CA THR A 379 -6.10 -12.43 -9.32
C THR A 379 -6.90 -11.52 -8.40
N LEU A 380 -6.36 -10.34 -8.11
CA LEU A 380 -7.14 -9.22 -7.57
C LEU A 380 -7.50 -8.27 -8.72
N ARG A 381 -8.79 -8.04 -8.94
CA ARG A 381 -9.30 -7.16 -9.99
C ARG A 381 -10.18 -6.06 -9.43
N VAL A 382 -9.73 -4.81 -9.53
CA VAL A 382 -10.55 -3.62 -9.24
C VAL A 382 -11.29 -3.21 -10.52
N LEU A 383 -12.62 -3.39 -10.49
CA LEU A 383 -13.53 -3.10 -11.59
C LEU A 383 -13.91 -1.61 -11.61
N SER A 384 -14.69 -1.20 -12.61
CA SER A 384 -15.14 0.19 -12.74
C SER A 384 -15.95 0.66 -11.52
N GLY A 385 -15.52 1.76 -10.89
CA GLY A 385 -16.12 2.30 -9.66
C GLY A 385 -15.65 1.60 -8.37
N GLY A 386 -14.81 0.57 -8.48
CA GLY A 386 -14.18 -0.11 -7.35
C GLY A 386 -13.05 0.71 -6.74
N ILE A 387 -12.92 0.69 -5.41
CA ILE A 387 -11.88 1.42 -4.66
C ILE A 387 -11.29 0.52 -3.56
N ILE A 388 -9.97 0.55 -3.39
CA ILE A 388 -9.24 0.00 -2.23
C ILE A 388 -8.64 1.17 -1.46
N THR A 389 -8.93 1.29 -0.16
CA THR A 389 -8.34 2.33 0.70
C THR A 389 -7.50 1.69 1.80
N GLY A 390 -6.17 1.82 1.73
CA GLY A 390 -5.25 1.26 2.73
C GLY A 390 -5.12 -0.27 2.68
N GLY A 391 -4.74 -0.87 3.81
CA GLY A 391 -4.56 -2.33 3.98
C GLY A 391 -3.16 -2.84 3.61
N GLN A 392 -2.84 -4.07 3.99
CA GLN A 392 -1.66 -4.81 3.51
C GLN A 392 -2.11 -5.94 2.60
N PHE A 393 -1.50 -6.04 1.41
CA PHE A 393 -1.79 -7.07 0.42
C PHE A 393 -0.51 -7.78 0.04
N THR A 394 -0.43 -9.07 0.32
CA THR A 394 0.68 -9.91 -0.10
C THR A 394 0.26 -10.77 -1.28
N PHE A 395 0.85 -10.52 -2.43
CA PHE A 395 0.74 -11.38 -3.58
C PHE A 395 1.87 -12.40 -3.48
N ASN A 396 1.59 -13.69 -3.79
CA ASN A 396 2.45 -14.90 -3.81
C ASN A 396 2.35 -15.62 -5.17
N GLY A 397 3.43 -16.28 -5.62
CA GLY A 397 3.43 -17.02 -6.90
C GLY A 397 3.17 -16.15 -8.14
N THR A 398 2.31 -16.63 -9.04
CA THR A 398 1.86 -15.99 -10.29
C THR A 398 0.73 -14.98 -10.09
N ALA A 399 0.47 -14.56 -8.86
CA ALA A 399 -0.65 -13.68 -8.57
C ALA A 399 -0.55 -12.33 -9.29
N THR A 400 -1.71 -11.81 -9.71
CA THR A 400 -1.83 -10.57 -10.50
C THR A 400 -2.70 -9.53 -9.80
N LEU A 401 -2.30 -8.27 -9.94
CA LEU A 401 -3.11 -7.10 -9.58
C LEU A 401 -3.56 -6.41 -10.87
N GLN A 402 -4.87 -6.22 -11.03
CA GLN A 402 -5.49 -5.59 -12.18
C GLN A 402 -6.41 -4.48 -11.71
N ALA A 403 -6.26 -3.28 -12.24
CA ALA A 403 -7.16 -2.17 -11.91
C ALA A 403 -7.29 -1.23 -13.11
N THR A 404 -8.53 -0.89 -13.47
CA THR A 404 -8.84 -0.19 -14.73
C THR A 404 -9.39 1.23 -14.54
N ASN A 405 -9.40 1.76 -13.31
CA ASN A 405 -9.78 3.15 -13.05
C ASN A 405 -8.59 3.92 -12.45
N ALA A 406 -8.57 5.23 -12.67
CA ALA A 406 -7.80 6.13 -11.82
C ALA A 406 -8.33 6.08 -10.37
N ASP A 407 -7.45 6.28 -9.40
CA ASP A 407 -7.73 6.25 -7.95
C ASP A 407 -8.40 4.96 -7.47
N ALA A 408 -8.19 3.86 -8.19
CA ALA A 408 -8.72 2.55 -7.81
C ALA A 408 -8.11 2.06 -6.49
N ILE A 409 -6.90 2.53 -6.17
CA ILE A 409 -6.15 2.17 -4.97
C ILE A 409 -5.59 3.45 -4.36
N THR A 410 -5.94 3.72 -3.10
CA THR A 410 -5.44 4.88 -2.36
C THR A 410 -4.76 4.43 -1.07
N GLY A 411 -3.45 4.64 -0.97
CA GLY A 411 -2.64 4.19 0.16
C GLY A 411 -2.44 2.67 0.24
N GLY A 412 -2.03 2.18 1.41
CA GLY A 412 -1.80 0.75 1.67
C GLY A 412 -0.39 0.26 1.37
N GLU A 413 -0.11 -0.99 1.71
CA GLU A 413 1.15 -1.68 1.41
C GLU A 413 0.89 -2.90 0.51
N PHE A 414 1.51 -2.93 -0.67
CA PHE A 414 1.35 -4.00 -1.65
C PHE A 414 2.69 -4.72 -1.84
N VAL A 415 2.78 -5.94 -1.34
CA VAL A 415 4.00 -6.75 -1.36
C VAL A 415 3.90 -7.83 -2.43
N PHE A 416 4.86 -7.88 -3.34
CA PHE A 416 4.93 -8.84 -4.44
C PHE A 416 6.23 -9.68 -4.34
N THR A 417 6.13 -11.01 -4.31
CA THR A 417 7.25 -11.98 -4.13
C THR A 417 7.40 -13.03 -5.28
N GLY A 418 8.26 -12.86 -6.30
CA GLY A 418 8.36 -13.83 -7.44
C GLY A 418 7.82 -13.34 -8.79
N ASN A 419 7.74 -14.21 -9.81
CA ASN A 419 7.36 -13.82 -11.19
C ASN A 419 5.89 -13.40 -11.34
N ARG A 420 5.63 -12.13 -11.66
CA ARG A 420 4.28 -11.52 -11.57
C ARG A 420 3.98 -10.54 -12.67
N THR A 421 2.70 -10.17 -12.74
CA THR A 421 2.22 -9.10 -13.62
C THR A 421 1.35 -8.15 -12.81
N ILE A 422 1.80 -6.90 -12.70
CA ILE A 422 1.00 -5.75 -12.30
C ILE A 422 0.45 -5.15 -13.60
N SER A 423 -0.87 -5.12 -13.78
CA SER A 423 -1.50 -4.58 -15.00
C SER A 423 -2.41 -3.41 -14.64
N LEU A 424 -1.91 -2.19 -14.86
CA LEU A 424 -2.59 -0.94 -14.54
C LEU A 424 -2.71 -0.10 -15.82
N PRO A 425 -3.63 -0.44 -16.74
CA PRO A 425 -3.71 0.13 -18.09
C PRO A 425 -4.18 1.59 -18.15
N VAL A 426 -4.41 2.26 -17.01
CA VAL A 426 -4.91 3.64 -16.93
C VAL A 426 -3.97 4.47 -16.05
N PRO A 427 -3.71 5.75 -16.35
CA PRO A 427 -3.00 6.65 -15.45
C PRO A 427 -3.65 6.78 -14.07
N GLY A 428 -2.84 6.97 -13.03
CA GLY A 428 -3.29 7.33 -11.68
C GLY A 428 -4.00 6.22 -10.92
N VAL A 429 -3.78 4.95 -11.26
CA VAL A 429 -4.49 3.83 -10.61
C VAL A 429 -4.17 3.72 -9.12
N ILE A 430 -2.91 3.95 -8.76
CA ILE A 430 -2.42 3.89 -7.39
C ILE A 430 -2.04 5.31 -6.96
N THR A 431 -2.71 5.82 -5.93
CA THR A 431 -2.43 7.12 -5.33
C THR A 431 -1.97 6.97 -3.87
N GLY A 432 -0.70 7.26 -3.61
CA GLY A 432 -0.07 7.08 -2.30
C GLY A 432 0.09 5.61 -1.86
N GLY A 433 0.86 5.39 -0.79
CA GLY A 433 1.11 4.04 -0.24
C GLY A 433 2.53 3.52 -0.51
N LEU A 434 2.73 2.22 -0.32
CA LEU A 434 4.01 1.53 -0.48
C LEU A 434 3.85 0.30 -1.36
N ILE A 435 4.57 0.23 -2.47
CA ILE A 435 4.72 -0.97 -3.30
C ILE A 435 6.08 -1.58 -2.99
N VAL A 436 6.11 -2.86 -2.63
CA VAL A 436 7.32 -3.61 -2.34
C VAL A 436 7.46 -4.78 -3.31
N LEU A 437 8.52 -4.76 -4.12
CA LEU A 437 8.89 -5.81 -5.06
C LEU A 437 10.06 -6.63 -4.50
N LYS A 438 9.89 -7.95 -4.38
CA LYS A 438 10.91 -8.89 -3.88
C LYS A 438 11.07 -10.08 -4.83
N ASP A 439 12.26 -10.67 -4.89
CA ASP A 439 12.56 -11.93 -5.58
C ASP A 439 12.22 -11.99 -7.10
N ASN A 440 13.16 -11.69 -8.00
CA ASN A 440 13.03 -11.84 -9.47
C ASN A 440 11.73 -11.25 -10.10
N VAL A 441 11.11 -10.24 -9.50
CA VAL A 441 9.91 -9.61 -10.07
C VAL A 441 10.32 -8.80 -11.30
N ALA A 442 9.72 -9.11 -12.46
CA ALA A 442 9.74 -8.24 -13.63
C ALA A 442 8.49 -7.36 -13.62
N THR A 443 8.66 -6.03 -13.65
CA THR A 443 7.54 -5.06 -13.67
C THR A 443 7.70 -4.12 -14.85
N GLU A 444 6.66 -3.95 -15.65
CA GLU A 444 6.61 -2.98 -16.74
C GLU A 444 5.65 -1.85 -16.37
N LEU A 445 6.12 -0.61 -16.43
CA LEU A 445 5.36 0.63 -16.20
C LEU A 445 5.24 1.36 -17.54
N ASP A 446 4.16 1.08 -18.27
CA ASP A 446 3.96 1.45 -19.68
C ASP A 446 2.91 2.53 -19.92
N GLN A 447 2.36 3.13 -18.87
CA GLN A 447 1.40 4.24 -18.95
C GLN A 447 1.87 5.44 -18.11
N ALA A 448 1.52 6.65 -18.56
CA ALA A 448 1.80 7.87 -17.80
C ALA A 448 1.06 7.87 -16.46
N GLY A 449 1.67 8.35 -15.39
CA GLY A 449 1.08 8.50 -14.07
C GLY A 449 0.66 7.20 -13.39
N MET A 450 1.15 6.02 -13.81
CA MET A 450 0.83 4.74 -13.16
C MET A 450 1.12 4.77 -11.66
N LEU A 451 2.26 5.36 -11.29
CA LEU A 451 2.69 5.59 -9.92
C LEU A 451 2.77 7.10 -9.70
N SER A 452 1.78 7.67 -9.02
CA SER A 452 1.77 9.08 -8.67
C SER A 452 1.41 9.30 -7.21
N ALA A 453 2.24 10.06 -6.49
CA ALA A 453 1.83 10.65 -5.22
C ALA A 453 0.65 11.60 -5.44
N PHE A 454 -0.31 11.60 -4.51
CA PHE A 454 -1.31 12.65 -4.44
C PHE A 454 -0.67 13.95 -3.97
N HIS A 455 -0.96 15.04 -4.66
CA HIS A 455 -0.63 16.40 -4.23
C HIS A 455 -1.91 17.04 -3.67
N ASP A 456 -1.94 17.29 -2.38
CA ASP A 456 -3.01 18.09 -1.78
C ASP A 456 -2.71 19.58 -2.02
N GLU A 457 -3.37 20.17 -3.02
CA GLU A 457 -3.26 21.60 -3.35
C GLU A 457 -3.66 22.52 -2.18
N ASP A 458 -4.47 22.04 -1.22
CA ASP A 458 -4.90 22.83 -0.06
C ASP A 458 -3.88 22.79 1.10
N LEU A 459 -3.00 21.79 1.14
CA LEU A 459 -2.03 21.58 2.22
C LEU A 459 -0.56 21.73 1.81
N ASP A 460 -0.25 21.89 0.52
CA ASP A 460 1.11 21.80 -0.04
C ASP A 460 1.84 20.51 0.44
N GLU A 461 1.08 19.43 0.73
CA GLU A 461 1.59 18.18 1.29
C GLU A 461 1.50 17.07 0.24
N TYR A 462 2.66 16.50 -0.11
CA TYR A 462 2.75 15.37 -1.03
C TYR A 462 2.58 14.07 -0.25
N SER A 463 1.61 13.23 -0.62
CA SER A 463 1.54 11.87 -0.08
C SER A 463 2.55 10.99 -0.82
N TYR A 464 3.68 10.66 -0.21
CA TYR A 464 4.70 9.87 -0.89
C TYR A 464 4.18 8.47 -1.26
N LEU A 465 4.19 8.15 -2.56
CA LEU A 465 4.12 6.78 -3.06
C LEU A 465 5.56 6.26 -3.14
N ALA A 466 5.83 5.16 -2.44
CA ALA A 466 7.15 4.55 -2.40
C ALA A 466 7.17 3.23 -3.20
N LEU A 467 8.14 3.07 -4.10
CA LEU A 467 8.45 1.81 -4.76
C LEU A 467 9.77 1.27 -4.23
N ASN A 468 9.71 0.20 -3.42
CA ASN A 468 10.88 -0.49 -2.89
C ASN A 468 11.12 -1.78 -3.66
N ALA A 469 12.24 -1.90 -4.35
CA ALA A 469 12.66 -3.15 -4.97
C ALA A 469 14.01 -3.61 -4.41
N ALA A 470 14.13 -4.91 -4.17
CA ALA A 470 15.35 -5.54 -3.68
C ALA A 470 15.73 -6.77 -4.53
N ASP A 471 16.95 -7.26 -4.31
CA ASP A 471 17.49 -8.49 -4.92
C ASP A 471 17.58 -8.42 -6.45
N THR A 472 17.06 -9.40 -7.19
CA THR A 472 17.16 -9.50 -8.66
C THR A 472 15.92 -8.97 -9.39
N ALA A 473 15.19 -8.04 -8.77
CA ALA A 473 14.06 -7.37 -9.43
C ALA A 473 14.51 -6.61 -10.69
N HIS A 474 13.65 -6.61 -11.72
CA HIS A 474 13.86 -5.89 -12.97
C HIS A 474 12.62 -5.04 -13.25
N ILE A 475 12.82 -3.73 -13.40
CA ILE A 475 11.76 -2.75 -13.63
C ILE A 475 12.03 -2.08 -14.96
N THR A 476 11.05 -2.06 -15.85
CA THR A 476 11.08 -1.30 -17.10
C THR A 476 10.05 -0.19 -17.04
N VAL A 477 10.47 1.04 -17.33
CA VAL A 477 9.62 2.23 -17.41
C VAL A 477 9.59 2.71 -18.85
N SER A 478 8.49 2.47 -19.55
CA SER A 478 8.37 2.68 -20.99
C SER A 478 7.42 3.82 -21.38
N ALA A 479 6.86 4.54 -20.40
CA ALA A 479 6.03 5.73 -20.62
C ALA A 479 6.53 6.98 -19.88
N THR A 480 6.37 8.14 -20.53
CA THR A 480 6.65 9.46 -19.94
C THR A 480 5.75 9.71 -18.73
N GLY A 481 6.36 10.13 -17.62
CA GLY A 481 5.71 10.39 -16.36
C GLY A 481 5.12 9.14 -15.72
N ALA A 482 5.54 7.92 -16.10
CA ALA A 482 4.99 6.70 -15.51
C ALA A 482 5.16 6.66 -13.99
N VAL A 483 6.27 7.23 -13.49
CA VAL A 483 6.50 7.51 -12.08
C VAL A 483 6.61 9.02 -11.88
N GLN A 484 5.72 9.60 -11.08
CA GLN A 484 5.63 11.05 -10.84
C GLN A 484 5.49 11.37 -9.35
N ASN A 485 6.17 12.42 -8.88
CA ASN A 485 6.08 12.90 -7.48
C ASN A 485 6.33 11.79 -6.44
N SER A 486 7.05 10.73 -6.80
CA SER A 486 7.13 9.49 -6.02
C SER A 486 8.57 9.22 -5.59
N SER A 487 8.74 8.36 -4.59
CA SER A 487 10.05 7.87 -4.19
C SER A 487 10.27 6.44 -4.68
N VAL A 488 11.43 6.19 -5.28
CA VAL A 488 11.84 4.87 -5.76
C VAL A 488 13.12 4.51 -5.03
N THR A 489 13.10 3.41 -4.28
CA THR A 489 14.32 2.87 -3.66
C THR A 489 14.61 1.49 -4.21
N LEU A 490 15.81 1.35 -4.76
CA LEU A 490 16.33 0.09 -5.28
C LEU A 490 17.51 -0.36 -4.42
N LEU A 491 17.50 -1.64 -4.04
CA LEU A 491 18.52 -2.25 -3.19
C LEU A 491 19.11 -3.51 -3.83
N GLY A 492 20.33 -3.86 -3.43
CA GLY A 492 20.94 -5.14 -3.79
C GLY A 492 21.43 -5.17 -5.23
N THR A 493 20.81 -5.99 -6.08
CA THR A 493 21.19 -6.18 -7.50
C THR A 493 20.04 -5.84 -8.46
N ALA A 494 19.10 -5.02 -8.00
CA ALA A 494 17.93 -4.68 -8.79
C ALA A 494 18.33 -3.89 -10.04
N THR A 495 17.48 -3.95 -11.05
CA THR A 495 17.72 -3.32 -12.35
C THR A 495 16.54 -2.44 -12.74
N LEU A 496 16.82 -1.27 -13.32
CA LEU A 496 15.83 -0.29 -13.75
C LEU A 496 16.17 0.20 -15.17
N ASP A 497 15.32 -0.12 -16.14
CA ASP A 497 15.44 0.36 -17.51
C ASP A 497 14.43 1.50 -17.75
N LEU A 498 14.91 2.67 -18.18
CA LEU A 498 14.13 3.87 -18.39
C LEU A 498 14.04 4.21 -19.89
N ASP A 499 13.05 3.63 -20.56
CA ASP A 499 12.89 3.67 -22.02
C ASP A 499 12.06 4.88 -22.52
N ALA A 500 11.61 5.75 -21.61
CA ALA A 500 10.86 6.95 -21.94
C ALA A 500 11.47 8.22 -21.35
N SER A 501 11.42 9.31 -22.13
CA SER A 501 11.77 10.65 -21.65
C SER A 501 10.81 11.04 -20.54
N GLY A 502 11.33 11.61 -19.45
CA GLY A 502 10.58 11.89 -18.23
C GLY A 502 9.97 10.64 -17.58
N GLY A 503 10.51 9.44 -17.79
CA GLY A 503 9.96 8.20 -17.23
C GLY A 503 9.80 8.25 -15.70
N LEU A 504 10.83 8.77 -15.02
CA LEU A 504 10.73 9.31 -13.67
C LEU A 504 10.73 10.85 -13.79
N LEU A 505 9.69 11.47 -13.28
CA LEU A 505 9.48 12.92 -13.32
C LEU A 505 9.19 13.43 -11.90
N ASP A 506 9.83 14.54 -11.51
CA ASP A 506 9.61 15.18 -10.20
C ASP A 506 9.72 14.21 -9.02
N SER A 507 10.63 13.23 -9.11
CA SER A 507 10.68 12.06 -8.22
C SER A 507 12.00 11.97 -7.46
N GLU A 508 12.03 11.11 -6.45
CA GLU A 508 13.26 10.73 -5.75
C GLU A 508 13.68 9.31 -6.15
N LEU A 509 14.95 9.12 -6.50
CA LEU A 509 15.53 7.83 -6.83
C LEU A 509 16.71 7.53 -5.89
N THR A 510 16.56 6.53 -5.04
CA THR A 510 17.60 6.07 -4.13
C THR A 510 18.12 4.70 -4.57
N LEU A 511 19.41 4.62 -4.86
CA LEU A 511 20.10 3.41 -5.31
C LEU A 511 21.09 2.95 -4.24
N ILE A 512 20.96 1.71 -3.75
CA ILE A 512 21.79 1.16 -2.68
C ILE A 512 22.40 -0.17 -3.09
N GLY A 513 23.72 -0.28 -3.07
CA GLY A 513 24.45 -1.48 -3.43
C GLY A 513 24.67 -1.65 -4.94
N GLY A 514 24.70 -2.88 -5.45
CA GLY A 514 25.04 -3.20 -6.84
C GLY A 514 23.87 -3.03 -7.84
N VAL A 515 23.04 -2.01 -7.64
CA VAL A 515 21.90 -1.70 -8.50
C VAL A 515 22.39 -1.14 -9.84
N ALA A 516 21.72 -1.50 -10.95
CA ALA A 516 22.02 -0.96 -12.28
C ALA A 516 20.80 -0.27 -12.90
N VAL A 517 20.99 0.96 -13.37
CA VAL A 517 19.99 1.75 -14.11
C VAL A 517 20.46 1.92 -15.54
N THR A 518 19.60 1.72 -16.53
CA THR A 518 19.88 1.95 -17.96
C THR A 518 18.95 3.02 -18.52
N LEU A 519 19.48 4.00 -19.25
CA LEU A 519 18.66 5.00 -19.94
C LEU A 519 18.41 4.60 -21.40
N GLY A 520 17.17 4.23 -21.74
CA GLY A 520 16.75 3.98 -23.12
C GLY A 520 16.37 5.27 -23.88
N ALA A 521 16.03 6.35 -23.17
CA ALA A 521 15.61 7.63 -23.72
C ALA A 521 16.32 8.84 -23.08
N ASP A 522 16.38 9.96 -23.82
CA ASP A 522 16.91 11.23 -23.31
C ASP A 522 16.00 11.79 -22.21
N GLN A 523 16.61 12.38 -21.19
CA GLN A 523 15.91 13.02 -20.08
C GLN A 523 14.97 12.08 -19.32
N ALA A 524 15.31 10.78 -19.22
CA ALA A 524 14.44 9.81 -18.56
C ALA A 524 14.32 9.99 -17.03
N LEU A 525 15.22 10.78 -16.42
CA LEU A 525 15.26 11.16 -15.00
C LEU A 525 14.95 12.66 -14.81
N GLU A 526 14.02 13.21 -15.59
CA GLU A 526 13.69 14.64 -15.59
C GLU A 526 13.27 15.11 -14.19
N ASN A 527 13.87 16.22 -13.72
CA ASN A 527 13.67 16.79 -12.39
C ASN A 527 13.72 15.75 -11.23
N THR A 528 14.55 14.71 -11.38
CA THR A 528 14.66 13.64 -10.39
C THR A 528 15.85 13.88 -9.46
N PHE A 529 15.64 13.71 -8.15
CA PHE A 529 16.69 13.71 -7.14
C PHE A 529 17.29 12.31 -7.03
N VAL A 530 18.60 12.18 -7.24
CA VAL A 530 19.26 10.87 -7.25
C VAL A 530 20.21 10.73 -6.08
N THR A 531 20.01 9.69 -5.27
CA THR A 531 20.93 9.31 -4.19
C THR A 531 21.59 7.98 -4.52
N MET A 532 22.92 7.90 -4.44
CA MET A 532 23.68 6.68 -4.71
C MET A 532 24.58 6.32 -3.51
N ILE A 533 24.38 5.12 -2.98
CA ILE A 533 25.06 4.64 -1.77
C ILE A 533 25.61 3.23 -2.02
N ALA A 534 26.85 2.97 -1.59
CA ALA A 534 27.42 1.63 -1.62
C ALA A 534 26.66 0.69 -0.66
N ASP A 535 26.70 -0.62 -0.92
CA ASP A 535 26.12 -1.60 -0.01
C ASP A 535 26.83 -1.53 1.37
N PRO A 536 26.10 -1.27 2.48
CA PRO A 536 26.69 -1.24 3.82
C PRO A 536 27.38 -2.54 4.23
N ALA A 537 26.92 -3.68 3.72
CA ALA A 537 27.48 -5.01 3.99
C ALA A 537 28.65 -5.36 3.05
N ASN A 538 28.66 -4.80 1.83
CA ASN A 538 29.72 -5.00 0.86
C ASN A 538 30.03 -3.72 0.06
N PRO A 539 30.92 -2.85 0.56
CA PRO A 539 31.22 -1.57 -0.09
C PRO A 539 31.78 -1.64 -1.52
N LEU A 540 32.11 -2.84 -2.02
CA LEU A 540 32.51 -3.07 -3.41
C LEU A 540 31.31 -3.09 -4.37
N LEU A 541 30.10 -3.31 -3.86
CA LEU A 541 28.86 -3.20 -4.63
C LEU A 541 28.40 -1.76 -4.56
N VAL A 542 28.52 -1.05 -5.68
CA VAL A 542 28.16 0.35 -5.82
C VAL A 542 27.13 0.51 -6.94
N PRO A 543 26.24 1.51 -6.87
CA PRO A 543 25.22 1.66 -7.89
C PRO A 543 25.81 2.15 -9.21
N GLU A 544 25.19 1.77 -10.32
CA GLU A 544 25.58 2.17 -11.67
C GLU A 544 24.40 2.80 -12.41
N ILE A 545 24.62 3.95 -13.07
CA ILE A 545 23.70 4.55 -14.03
C ILE A 545 24.39 4.55 -15.39
N ASN A 546 23.90 3.72 -16.31
CA ASN A 546 24.35 3.69 -17.69
C ASN A 546 23.49 4.60 -18.57
N LEU A 547 24.13 5.58 -19.18
CA LEU A 547 23.52 6.58 -20.04
C LEU A 547 23.20 6.03 -21.44
N ASP A 548 23.87 4.95 -21.90
CA ASP A 548 23.70 4.34 -23.24
C ASP A 548 23.52 5.37 -24.39
N GLY A 549 24.36 6.41 -24.40
CA GLY A 549 24.30 7.44 -25.44
C GLY A 549 23.10 8.39 -25.34
N ARG A 550 22.52 8.58 -24.15
CA ARG A 550 21.43 9.53 -23.85
C ARG A 550 21.88 10.67 -22.95
N ASP A 551 21.34 11.85 -23.20
CA ASP A 551 21.50 13.01 -22.31
C ASP A 551 20.60 12.86 -21.08
N VAL A 552 21.07 13.35 -19.92
CA VAL A 552 20.32 13.31 -18.66
C VAL A 552 20.42 14.64 -17.92
N THR A 553 19.33 15.05 -17.26
CA THR A 553 19.31 16.18 -16.33
C THR A 553 18.86 15.69 -14.97
N PHE A 554 19.68 15.93 -13.94
CA PHE A 554 19.33 15.67 -12.55
C PHE A 554 18.91 16.98 -11.87
N ALA A 555 17.88 16.91 -11.02
CA ALA A 555 17.53 18.03 -10.14
C ALA A 555 18.63 18.24 -9.09
N ALA A 556 19.04 17.14 -8.47
CA ALA A 556 20.28 17.06 -7.71
C ALA A 556 20.79 15.61 -7.71
N ILE A 557 22.08 15.46 -7.43
CA ILE A 557 22.70 14.14 -7.22
C ILE A 557 23.54 14.13 -5.94
N ASP A 558 23.25 13.19 -5.05
CA ASP A 558 24.06 12.87 -3.88
C ASP A 558 24.60 11.44 -4.00
N ALA A 559 25.77 11.34 -4.63
CA ALA A 559 26.44 10.08 -4.87
C ALA A 559 27.64 9.95 -3.93
N LEU A 560 27.42 9.33 -2.77
CA LEU A 560 28.50 8.99 -1.83
C LEU A 560 29.38 7.84 -2.37
N ALA A 561 28.83 7.04 -3.29
CA ALA A 561 29.55 6.06 -4.10
C ALA A 561 28.75 5.80 -5.39
N GLY A 562 29.39 5.20 -6.41
CA GLY A 562 28.70 4.79 -7.63
C GLY A 562 29.43 5.13 -8.91
N ARG A 563 28.84 4.75 -10.05
CA ARG A 563 29.38 4.96 -11.38
C ARG A 563 28.33 5.56 -12.31
N ILE A 564 28.69 6.61 -13.02
CA ILE A 564 27.93 7.08 -14.19
C ILE A 564 28.70 6.63 -15.43
N ILE A 565 28.05 5.83 -16.27
CA ILE A 565 28.67 5.10 -17.37
C ILE A 565 28.07 5.60 -18.68
N ASN A 566 28.89 5.77 -19.70
CA ASN A 566 28.43 5.84 -21.09
C ASN A 566 29.17 4.77 -21.89
N ASP A 567 28.55 3.61 -22.08
CA ASP A 567 29.10 2.50 -22.87
C ASP A 567 28.80 2.61 -24.38
N ASN A 568 28.17 3.71 -24.79
CA ASN A 568 27.82 4.00 -26.17
C ASN A 568 28.84 4.96 -26.81
N PRO A 569 29.17 4.82 -28.10
CA PRO A 569 30.08 5.76 -28.79
C PRO A 569 29.48 7.17 -28.99
N THR A 570 28.21 7.38 -28.66
CA THR A 570 27.57 8.70 -28.76
C THR A 570 28.02 9.58 -27.60
N ALA A 571 28.41 10.83 -27.88
CA ALA A 571 28.71 11.80 -26.85
C ALA A 571 27.43 12.20 -26.10
N VAL A 572 27.51 12.25 -24.77
CA VAL A 572 26.38 12.59 -23.88
C VAL A 572 26.72 13.73 -22.94
N THR A 573 25.71 14.40 -22.43
CA THR A 573 25.82 15.45 -21.43
C THR A 573 25.02 15.08 -20.17
N VAL A 574 25.70 15.14 -19.03
CA VAL A 574 25.09 15.08 -17.70
C VAL A 574 24.87 16.51 -17.22
N THR A 575 23.61 16.91 -17.06
CA THR A 575 23.24 18.25 -16.57
C THR A 575 22.77 18.18 -15.13
N ILE A 576 23.24 19.09 -14.27
CA ILE A 576 22.69 19.35 -12.95
C ILE A 576 22.01 20.73 -13.00
N SER A 577 20.71 20.78 -12.69
CA SER A 577 19.92 22.01 -12.74
C SER A 577 18.92 22.08 -11.58
N ASP A 578 18.88 23.21 -10.88
CA ASP A 578 17.89 23.53 -9.85
C ASP A 578 16.74 24.41 -10.37
N GLU A 579 16.76 24.76 -11.67
CA GLU A 579 15.80 25.66 -12.32
C GLU A 579 14.34 25.19 -12.18
N TYR A 580 14.14 23.90 -11.93
CA TYR A 580 12.83 23.25 -11.82
C TYR A 580 12.34 23.05 -10.39
N CYS A 581 13.23 23.05 -9.40
CA CYS A 581 12.90 22.64 -8.04
C CYS A 581 12.94 23.80 -7.02
N GLY A 582 13.73 24.85 -7.30
CA GLY A 582 13.89 26.01 -6.39
C GLY A 582 14.50 25.67 -5.02
N CYS A 583 15.00 24.44 -4.85
CA CYS A 583 15.29 23.84 -3.55
C CYS A 583 16.67 24.20 -2.98
N GLY A 584 17.60 24.69 -3.81
CA GLY A 584 18.96 25.02 -3.39
C GLY A 584 19.75 23.85 -2.76
N TYR A 585 19.33 22.59 -2.98
CA TYR A 585 20.04 21.42 -2.45
C TYR A 585 21.41 21.29 -3.14
N PRO A 586 22.53 21.29 -2.38
CA PRO A 586 23.84 21.07 -2.97
C PRO A 586 23.98 19.62 -3.45
N SER A 587 24.44 19.42 -4.68
CA SER A 587 24.81 18.09 -5.19
C SER A 587 26.25 17.75 -4.77
N LEU A 588 26.44 16.52 -4.31
CA LEU A 588 27.75 15.96 -3.95
C LEU A 588 28.00 14.72 -4.80
N PHE A 589 29.11 14.70 -5.52
CA PHE A 589 29.48 13.55 -6.33
C PHE A 589 30.87 13.03 -5.95
N LEU A 590 30.88 11.93 -5.20
CA LEU A 590 32.06 11.14 -4.83
C LEU A 590 32.23 9.86 -5.68
N GLY A 591 31.30 9.62 -6.61
CA GLY A 591 31.35 8.49 -7.55
C GLY A 591 32.42 8.64 -8.63
N THR A 592 32.32 7.87 -9.71
CA THR A 592 33.24 7.93 -10.86
C THR A 592 32.50 7.97 -12.19
N PHE A 593 33.09 8.63 -13.19
CA PHE A 593 32.63 8.57 -14.57
C PHE A 593 33.39 7.47 -15.34
N VAL A 594 32.70 6.73 -16.20
CA VAL A 594 33.31 5.68 -17.05
C VAL A 594 32.81 5.80 -18.48
N GLU A 595 33.73 5.82 -19.43
CA GLU A 595 33.43 6.07 -20.86
C GLU A 595 33.82 4.88 -21.73
N ASP A 596 33.03 4.62 -22.79
CA ASP A 596 33.49 3.86 -23.96
C ASP A 596 34.68 4.58 -24.62
N PRO A 597 35.68 3.88 -25.18
CA PRO A 597 36.81 4.53 -25.84
C PRO A 597 36.46 5.49 -26.99
N ASN A 598 35.26 5.40 -27.56
CA ASN A 598 34.76 6.27 -28.62
C ASN A 598 33.62 7.19 -28.18
N GLY A 599 33.09 7.00 -26.97
CA GLY A 599 32.06 7.84 -26.36
C GLY A 599 32.69 8.86 -25.41
N THR A 600 31.95 9.92 -25.08
CA THR A 600 32.41 10.94 -24.13
C THR A 600 31.27 11.36 -23.22
N ILE A 601 31.57 11.73 -21.99
CA ILE A 601 30.64 12.34 -21.03
C ILE A 601 31.05 13.80 -20.84
N GLY A 602 30.15 14.73 -21.17
CA GLY A 602 30.23 16.14 -20.78
C GLY A 602 29.42 16.40 -19.51
N VAL A 603 29.79 17.44 -18.76
CA VAL A 603 29.10 17.85 -17.53
C VAL A 603 28.63 19.30 -17.66
N SER A 604 27.37 19.57 -17.32
CA SER A 604 26.78 20.90 -17.32
C SER A 604 26.18 21.22 -15.95
N VAL A 605 26.48 22.38 -15.38
CA VAL A 605 25.92 22.83 -14.09
C VAL A 605 25.28 24.21 -14.31
N VAL A 606 23.97 24.29 -14.14
CA VAL A 606 23.17 25.47 -14.53
C VAL A 606 22.08 25.82 -13.49
N GLY A 607 21.46 27.00 -13.63
CA GLY A 607 20.26 27.39 -12.90
C GLY A 607 20.46 27.96 -11.50
N GLY A 608 21.67 27.84 -10.93
CA GLY A 608 21.92 28.01 -9.49
C GLY A 608 22.35 26.73 -8.78
N ALA A 609 22.32 25.60 -9.50
CA ALA A 609 22.73 24.30 -8.98
C ALA A 609 24.19 24.31 -8.51
N ASN A 610 24.45 23.54 -7.45
CA ASN A 610 25.80 23.35 -6.92
C ASN A 610 26.25 21.91 -7.16
N LEU A 611 27.44 21.71 -7.71
CA LEU A 611 28.08 20.40 -7.82
C LEU A 611 29.45 20.43 -7.13
N LEU A 612 29.63 19.56 -6.16
CA LEU A 612 30.90 19.34 -5.47
C LEU A 612 31.50 18.00 -5.90
N ILE A 613 32.72 18.02 -6.44
CA ILE A 613 33.44 16.80 -6.83
C ILE A 613 34.52 16.49 -5.81
N GLY A 614 34.44 15.27 -5.26
CA GLY A 614 35.27 14.88 -4.13
C GLY A 614 36.39 13.86 -4.39
N VAL A 615 36.70 13.53 -5.63
CA VAL A 615 37.83 12.64 -5.96
C VAL A 615 38.44 13.08 -7.28
N THR A 616 39.55 12.45 -7.68
CA THR A 616 40.02 12.59 -9.06
C THR A 616 38.95 12.09 -10.01
N GLN A 617 38.49 12.96 -10.90
CA GLN A 617 37.56 12.63 -11.97
C GLN A 617 38.24 12.80 -13.32
N THR A 618 37.93 11.89 -14.23
CA THR A 618 38.43 11.93 -15.60
C THR A 618 37.28 11.57 -16.53
N TYR A 619 36.94 12.50 -17.41
CA TYR A 619 36.02 12.29 -18.53
C TYR A 619 36.52 13.12 -19.71
N THR A 620 36.14 12.74 -20.92
CA THR A 620 36.69 13.33 -22.15
C THR A 620 35.75 14.34 -22.80
N GLY A 621 34.50 14.48 -22.34
CA GLY A 621 33.61 15.54 -22.78
C GLY A 621 33.91 16.89 -22.11
N PRO A 622 33.29 17.99 -22.59
CA PRO A 622 33.49 19.33 -22.04
C PRO A 622 32.71 19.54 -20.74
N THR A 623 33.15 20.50 -19.94
CA THR A 623 32.44 21.01 -18.76
C THR A 623 31.88 22.41 -19.04
N LEU A 624 30.59 22.62 -18.80
CA LEU A 624 29.93 23.93 -18.83
C LEU A 624 29.39 24.29 -17.44
N VAL A 625 29.68 25.50 -16.97
CA VAL A 625 29.02 26.09 -15.80
C VAL A 625 28.38 27.39 -16.27
N ASP A 626 27.08 27.51 -16.12
CA ASP A 626 26.30 28.63 -16.67
C ASP A 626 25.19 29.07 -15.71
N TYR A 627 24.53 30.20 -15.97
CA TYR A 627 23.34 30.69 -15.26
C TYR A 627 23.42 30.55 -13.72
N ALA A 628 24.44 31.16 -13.11
CA ALA A 628 24.70 31.12 -11.66
C ALA A 628 25.05 29.75 -11.04
N GLY A 629 25.26 28.70 -11.84
CA GLY A 629 25.74 27.40 -11.36
C GLY A 629 27.07 27.50 -10.61
N LEU A 630 27.26 26.68 -9.58
CA LEU A 630 28.47 26.60 -8.77
C LEU A 630 29.10 25.21 -8.93
N PHE A 631 30.33 25.17 -9.42
CA PHE A 631 31.10 23.95 -9.53
C PHE A 631 32.36 24.02 -8.67
N VAL A 632 32.52 23.09 -7.73
CA VAL A 632 33.63 23.11 -6.76
C VAL A 632 34.44 21.82 -6.89
N ILE A 633 35.74 21.98 -7.13
CA ILE A 633 36.70 20.87 -7.23
C ILE A 633 37.47 20.81 -5.92
N SER A 634 36.90 20.14 -4.92
CA SER A 634 37.48 19.94 -3.59
C SER A 634 36.71 18.85 -2.88
N SER A 635 37.38 17.96 -2.15
CA SER A 635 36.72 16.89 -1.42
C SER A 635 36.97 16.91 0.06
N PRO A 636 36.00 16.55 0.91
CA PRO A 636 36.30 16.14 2.27
C PRO A 636 36.87 14.71 2.27
N ASP A 637 37.93 14.45 3.04
CA ASP A 637 38.29 13.11 3.47
C ASP A 637 37.31 12.59 4.56
N ALA A 638 37.52 11.37 5.04
CA ALA A 638 36.67 10.77 6.07
C ALA A 638 36.66 11.55 7.41
N ASP A 639 37.67 12.40 7.64
CA ASP A 639 37.80 13.28 8.80
C ASP A 639 37.37 14.72 8.47
N TYR A 640 36.70 14.94 7.33
CA TYR A 640 36.24 16.24 6.82
C TYR A 640 37.36 17.24 6.46
N ASN A 641 38.61 16.80 6.30
CA ASN A 641 39.68 17.66 5.80
C ASN A 641 39.56 17.81 4.28
N PRO A 642 39.80 19.00 3.71
CA PRO A 642 39.78 19.16 2.27
C PRO A 642 40.99 18.47 1.63
N VAL A 643 40.72 17.69 0.59
CA VAL A 643 41.67 17.04 -0.30
C VAL A 643 41.44 17.64 -1.70
N PRO A 644 42.46 18.31 -2.26
CA PRO A 644 42.42 18.80 -3.64
C PRO A 644 42.00 17.71 -4.64
N GLY A 645 40.88 17.94 -5.33
CA GLY A 645 40.44 17.07 -6.43
C GLY A 645 41.27 17.30 -7.70
N VAL A 646 41.27 16.34 -8.62
CA VAL A 646 41.83 16.52 -9.97
C VAL A 646 40.71 16.27 -10.96
N LEU A 647 40.41 17.23 -11.83
CA LEU A 647 39.44 17.09 -12.91
C LEU A 647 40.18 17.13 -14.25
N THR A 648 40.11 16.02 -14.98
CA THR A 648 40.59 15.95 -16.36
C THR A 648 39.40 15.95 -17.31
N THR A 649 39.35 16.89 -18.24
CA THR A 649 38.26 17.17 -19.20
C THR A 649 38.81 17.85 -20.46
N THR A 650 38.06 17.85 -21.58
CA THR A 650 38.53 18.54 -22.79
C THR A 650 38.55 20.07 -22.66
N SER A 651 37.64 20.65 -21.89
CA SER A 651 37.62 22.09 -21.60
C SER A 651 36.63 22.41 -20.48
N ILE A 652 36.87 23.49 -19.73
CA ILE A 652 35.92 24.05 -18.77
C ILE A 652 35.50 25.44 -19.25
N THR A 653 34.20 25.70 -19.30
CA THR A 653 33.65 27.01 -19.70
C THR A 653 32.75 27.60 -18.62
N LEU A 654 32.98 28.86 -18.24
CA LEU A 654 32.17 29.60 -17.25
C LEU A 654 31.48 30.80 -17.91
N ARG A 655 30.17 30.98 -17.72
CA ARG A 655 29.39 32.12 -18.26
C ARG A 655 28.25 32.56 -17.32
N ASN A 656 27.64 33.72 -17.58
CA ASN A 656 26.39 34.21 -16.97
C ASN A 656 26.26 33.99 -15.44
N GLY A 657 27.20 34.51 -14.66
CA GLY A 657 27.16 34.42 -13.19
C GLY A 657 27.69 33.11 -12.60
N ALA A 658 28.09 32.14 -13.43
CA ALA A 658 28.64 30.87 -13.00
C ALA A 658 29.90 31.03 -12.14
N THR A 659 30.09 30.12 -11.19
CA THR A 659 31.23 30.08 -10.29
C THR A 659 31.97 28.75 -10.38
N LEU A 660 33.27 28.79 -10.65
CA LEU A 660 34.18 27.66 -10.45
C LEU A 660 35.02 27.91 -9.20
N GLY A 661 35.12 26.94 -8.31
CA GLY A 661 35.88 27.10 -7.08
C GLY A 661 36.54 25.83 -6.56
N GLY A 662 37.13 25.96 -5.38
CA GLY A 662 37.84 24.88 -4.69
C GLY A 662 39.35 25.02 -4.79
N ASP A 663 40.07 24.00 -4.36
CA ASP A 663 41.53 23.92 -4.31
C ASP A 663 42.09 22.79 -5.19
N GLY A 664 41.29 22.33 -6.15
CA GLY A 664 41.65 21.26 -7.08
C GLY A 664 42.52 21.68 -8.26
N THR A 665 42.86 20.69 -9.08
CA THR A 665 43.58 20.84 -10.35
C THR A 665 42.62 20.57 -11.52
N VAL A 666 42.62 21.43 -12.52
CA VAL A 666 41.81 21.30 -13.74
C VAL A 666 42.64 21.49 -15.01
N ASP A 667 42.10 21.10 -16.16
CA ASP A 667 42.68 21.40 -17.49
C ASP A 667 42.46 22.88 -17.88
N ASP A 668 42.10 23.16 -19.13
CA ASP A 668 41.94 24.52 -19.64
C ASP A 668 40.59 25.13 -19.22
N VAL A 669 40.63 26.36 -18.71
CA VAL A 669 39.44 27.12 -18.30
C VAL A 669 39.23 28.33 -19.21
N THR A 670 38.04 28.45 -19.78
CA THR A 670 37.59 29.62 -20.52
C THR A 670 36.51 30.35 -19.72
N ILE A 671 36.74 31.62 -19.42
CA ILE A 671 35.86 32.44 -18.59
C ILE A 671 35.26 33.54 -19.48
N PHE A 672 33.93 33.55 -19.58
CA PHE A 672 33.18 34.61 -20.25
C PHE A 672 32.72 35.68 -19.25
N ASP A 673 32.13 36.75 -19.76
CA ASP A 673 31.55 37.83 -18.95
C ASP A 673 30.55 37.26 -17.92
N GLY A 674 30.60 37.83 -16.71
CA GLY A 674 29.85 37.34 -15.53
C GLY A 674 30.40 36.06 -14.88
N GLY A 675 31.35 35.34 -15.48
CA GLY A 675 31.97 34.16 -14.87
C GLY A 675 32.87 34.51 -13.67
N THR A 676 32.87 33.66 -12.65
CA THR A 676 33.61 33.84 -11.39
C THR A 676 34.53 32.65 -11.12
N LEU A 677 35.79 32.91 -10.80
CA LEU A 677 36.74 31.90 -10.32
C LEU A 677 37.10 32.20 -8.85
N VAL A 678 36.98 31.19 -7.99
CA VAL A 678 37.20 31.32 -6.54
C VAL A 678 38.16 30.23 -6.04
N PRO A 679 39.47 30.45 -6.13
CA PRO A 679 40.45 29.55 -5.53
C PRO A 679 40.18 29.39 -4.03
N GLY A 680 40.34 28.19 -3.50
CA GLY A 680 40.17 27.91 -2.06
C GLY A 680 38.73 27.94 -1.54
N TYR A 681 37.71 27.98 -2.42
CA TYR A 681 36.30 27.89 -2.02
C TYR A 681 35.97 26.51 -1.40
N ASN A 682 36.30 26.32 -0.13
CA ASN A 682 35.82 25.21 0.68
C ASN A 682 35.47 25.72 2.08
N GLN A 683 34.57 25.01 2.76
CA GLN A 683 34.12 25.33 4.12
C GLN A 683 35.06 24.78 5.20
N PHE A 684 36.18 24.16 4.81
CA PHE A 684 36.97 23.26 5.66
C PHE A 684 38.42 23.73 5.88
N THR A 685 39.03 24.45 4.92
CA THR A 685 40.30 25.17 5.11
C THR A 685 40.10 26.68 5.00
N PRO A 686 40.91 27.49 5.71
CA PRO A 686 40.77 28.93 5.63
C PRO A 686 41.12 29.54 4.26
N VAL A 687 42.04 28.90 3.52
CA VAL A 687 42.50 29.30 2.18
C VAL A 687 42.93 28.07 1.37
N GLY A 688 43.02 28.18 0.04
CA GLY A 688 43.44 27.06 -0.82
C GLY A 688 44.12 27.48 -2.14
N THR A 689 44.76 26.51 -2.80
CA THR A 689 45.43 26.70 -4.10
C THR A 689 44.64 26.01 -5.21
N PHE A 690 44.12 26.76 -6.17
CA PHE A 690 43.50 26.20 -7.37
C PHE A 690 44.52 26.14 -8.50
N THR A 691 44.62 25.00 -9.19
CA THR A 691 45.54 24.82 -10.33
C THR A 691 44.77 24.61 -11.63
N ALA A 692 45.16 25.31 -12.69
CA ALA A 692 44.62 25.12 -14.04
C ALA A 692 45.74 25.00 -15.06
N ASN A 693 45.50 24.33 -16.21
CA ASN A 693 46.49 24.29 -17.27
C ASN A 693 46.68 25.65 -17.93
N SER A 694 45.70 26.10 -18.72
CA SER A 694 45.60 27.49 -19.19
C SER A 694 44.28 28.12 -18.74
N ILE A 695 44.28 29.45 -18.58
CA ILE A 695 43.07 30.24 -18.31
C ILE A 695 42.94 31.34 -19.35
N THR A 696 41.80 31.41 -20.02
CA THR A 696 41.50 32.44 -21.03
C THR A 696 40.22 33.19 -20.68
N PHE A 697 40.31 34.52 -20.57
CA PHE A 697 39.15 35.39 -20.47
C PHE A 697 38.69 35.84 -21.86
N VAL A 698 37.41 35.62 -22.16
CA VAL A 698 36.79 35.94 -23.46
C VAL A 698 35.58 36.84 -23.23
N ASN A 699 35.53 38.01 -23.85
CA ASN A 699 34.32 38.84 -23.81
C ASN A 699 33.37 38.46 -24.96
N ASN A 700 32.08 38.40 -24.66
CA ASN A 700 31.02 38.45 -25.65
C ASN A 700 30.09 39.65 -25.34
N LEU A 701 30.13 40.67 -26.21
CA LEU A 701 29.57 42.04 -26.12
C LEU A 701 28.07 42.20 -25.72
N ALA A 702 27.38 41.17 -25.23
CA ALA A 702 25.96 41.14 -24.96
C ALA A 702 25.56 41.40 -23.49
N LEU A 703 26.42 41.16 -22.50
CA LEU A 703 26.08 41.26 -21.06
C LEU A 703 27.13 42.09 -20.31
N ALA A 704 26.72 43.22 -19.74
CA ALA A 704 27.59 44.22 -19.13
C ALA A 704 28.07 43.85 -17.71
N GLU A 705 28.39 42.58 -17.45
CA GLU A 705 28.81 42.09 -16.13
C GLU A 705 30.30 41.70 -16.13
N ALA A 706 31.09 42.31 -15.24
CA ALA A 706 32.53 42.01 -15.13
C ALA A 706 32.75 40.57 -14.65
N SER A 707 33.75 39.87 -15.20
CA SER A 707 34.21 38.59 -14.64
C SER A 707 34.93 38.82 -13.30
N TYR A 708 34.79 37.87 -12.37
CA TYR A 708 35.33 37.97 -11.02
C TYR A 708 36.44 36.95 -10.75
N LEU A 709 37.49 37.42 -10.07
CA LEU A 709 38.44 36.58 -9.36
C LEU A 709 38.26 36.87 -7.86
N ALA A 710 37.85 35.88 -7.07
CA ALA A 710 37.62 36.08 -5.64
C ALA A 710 38.70 35.36 -4.81
N PHE A 711 39.34 36.10 -3.89
CA PHE A 711 40.40 35.60 -3.04
C PHE A 711 40.11 35.87 -1.55
N THR A 712 40.43 34.89 -0.72
CA THR A 712 40.42 34.93 0.74
C THR A 712 41.80 35.25 1.27
N ILE A 713 41.87 36.13 2.25
CA ILE A 713 43.09 36.43 2.99
C ILE A 713 42.84 36.07 4.45
N TYR A 714 43.40 34.95 4.89
CA TYR A 714 43.35 34.46 6.27
C TYR A 714 44.51 35.01 7.11
N ASP A 715 45.72 34.99 6.57
CA ASP A 715 46.93 35.49 7.21
C ASP A 715 47.72 36.36 6.22
N ALA A 716 47.93 37.62 6.60
CA ALA A 716 48.60 38.63 5.82
C ALA A 716 50.12 38.70 6.10
N ASP A 717 50.70 37.76 6.86
CA ASP A 717 52.14 37.70 7.11
C ASP A 717 52.92 37.62 5.77
N PRO A 718 53.71 38.65 5.42
CA PRO A 718 54.44 38.72 4.16
C PRO A 718 55.58 37.70 4.05
N LEU A 719 55.89 36.96 5.13
CA LEU A 719 56.85 35.86 5.14
C LEU A 719 56.24 34.54 4.66
N LEU A 720 54.91 34.43 4.57
CA LEU A 720 54.24 33.26 4.05
C LEU A 720 54.39 33.20 2.51
N GLY A 721 54.64 32.01 2.00
CA GLY A 721 54.75 31.77 0.56
C GLY A 721 53.38 31.86 -0.14
N PRO A 722 53.35 31.93 -1.49
CA PRO A 722 52.09 31.92 -2.23
C PRO A 722 51.24 30.69 -1.88
N GLY A 723 49.93 30.89 -1.70
CA GLY A 723 49.00 29.82 -1.29
C GLY A 723 48.98 29.50 0.20
N VAL A 724 49.79 30.19 1.01
CA VAL A 724 49.83 30.03 2.48
C VAL A 724 49.29 31.31 3.12
N GLY A 725 48.19 31.20 3.86
CA GLY A 725 47.50 32.36 4.45
C GLY A 725 46.64 33.17 3.47
N THR A 726 46.80 32.98 2.16
CA THR A 726 45.96 33.57 1.11
C THR A 726 45.58 32.53 0.08
N ASP A 727 44.39 32.69 -0.53
CA ASP A 727 44.03 31.93 -1.72
C ASP A 727 45.04 32.16 -2.85
N TYR A 728 45.23 31.15 -3.69
CA TYR A 728 46.23 31.20 -4.75
C TYR A 728 45.76 30.52 -6.03
N LEU A 729 46.00 31.18 -7.16
CA LEU A 729 45.73 30.66 -8.49
C LEU A 729 47.03 30.27 -9.19
N ASN A 730 47.21 28.97 -9.44
CA ASN A 730 48.38 28.43 -10.11
C ASN A 730 48.05 28.01 -11.56
N VAL A 731 48.59 28.72 -12.56
CA VAL A 731 48.40 28.39 -13.97
C VAL A 731 49.69 27.75 -14.52
N THR A 732 49.60 26.51 -15.00
CA THR A 732 50.80 25.74 -15.40
C THR A 732 51.28 26.06 -16.82
N ASP A 733 50.45 26.71 -17.63
CA ASP A 733 50.81 27.25 -18.94
C ASP A 733 50.45 28.75 -19.00
N THR A 734 49.44 29.16 -19.77
CA THR A 734 49.20 30.59 -20.04
C THR A 734 47.97 31.14 -19.32
N LEU A 735 48.08 32.38 -18.84
CA LEU A 735 46.95 33.19 -18.39
C LEU A 735 46.73 34.34 -19.38
N THR A 736 45.62 34.30 -20.11
CA THR A 736 45.35 35.26 -21.19
C THR A 736 44.10 36.07 -20.88
N PHE A 737 44.27 37.39 -20.76
CA PHE A 737 43.14 38.32 -20.70
C PHE A 737 42.67 38.69 -22.11
N SER A 738 41.41 39.13 -22.23
CA SER A 738 40.87 39.61 -23.49
C SER A 738 41.67 40.83 -23.99
N PRO A 739 41.95 40.91 -25.30
CA PRO A 739 42.66 42.03 -25.90
C PRO A 739 41.82 43.31 -26.04
N ASP A 740 40.50 43.25 -25.79
CA ASP A 740 39.64 44.43 -25.86
C ASP A 740 39.94 45.39 -24.68
N PRO A 741 40.35 46.64 -24.92
CA PRO A 741 40.68 47.58 -23.86
C PRO A 741 39.46 48.02 -23.02
N LEU A 742 38.23 47.74 -23.44
CA LEU A 742 37.01 48.06 -22.68
C LEU A 742 36.65 47.02 -21.62
N ASP A 743 37.28 45.85 -21.67
CA ASP A 743 37.00 44.76 -20.73
C ASP A 743 37.58 45.07 -19.36
N THR A 744 36.77 44.92 -18.32
CA THR A 744 37.18 45.12 -16.93
C THR A 744 37.06 43.84 -16.13
N TYR A 745 37.97 43.63 -15.19
CA TYR A 745 38.02 42.47 -14.31
C TYR A 745 37.92 42.91 -12.86
N THR A 746 37.11 42.21 -12.07
CA THR A 746 36.99 42.51 -10.65
C THR A 746 37.77 41.50 -9.82
N VAL A 747 38.69 41.98 -8.99
CA VAL A 747 39.36 41.17 -7.97
C VAL A 747 38.64 41.41 -6.66
N ARG A 748 37.81 40.47 -6.24
CA ARG A 748 37.10 40.54 -4.95
C ARG A 748 37.98 39.95 -3.86
N ILE A 749 38.10 40.65 -2.74
CA ILE A 749 38.88 40.18 -1.60
C ILE A 749 38.01 40.07 -0.36
N ARG A 750 38.16 38.97 0.39
CA ARG A 750 37.46 38.74 1.67
C ARG A 750 38.45 38.46 2.79
N SER A 751 38.17 38.98 3.98
CA SER A 751 38.95 38.64 5.18
C SER A 751 38.38 37.38 5.84
N LEU A 752 39.27 36.49 6.27
CA LEU A 752 38.93 35.36 7.13
C LEU A 752 39.90 35.38 8.34
N GLY A 753 39.46 34.95 9.52
CA GLY A 753 40.28 35.00 10.73
C GLY A 753 39.72 34.16 11.86
N ASP A 754 40.51 33.97 12.93
CA ASP A 754 40.19 33.13 14.10
C ASP A 754 39.36 33.85 15.18
N THR A 755 39.08 35.15 14.99
CA THR A 755 38.28 35.97 15.91
C THR A 755 36.82 36.05 15.46
N ALA A 756 35.91 36.35 16.40
CA ALA A 756 34.47 36.50 16.13
C ALA A 756 34.13 37.53 15.03
N ASP A 757 35.06 38.44 14.71
CA ASP A 757 34.90 39.47 13.68
C ASP A 757 35.41 39.03 12.29
N ASN A 758 36.06 37.85 12.16
CA ASN A 758 36.71 37.33 10.94
C ASN A 758 37.74 38.31 10.33
N LEU A 759 38.61 38.89 11.16
CA LEU A 759 39.70 39.76 10.73
C LEU A 759 40.93 38.94 10.29
N THR A 760 41.52 39.28 9.15
CA THR A 760 42.76 38.69 8.64
C THR A 760 43.91 38.83 9.67
N LEU A 761 44.60 37.73 9.96
CA LEU A 761 45.75 37.69 10.87
C LEU A 761 46.94 38.47 10.30
N ASN A 762 47.75 39.08 11.16
CA ASN A 762 49.00 39.78 10.80
C ASN A 762 48.86 40.90 9.72
N PHE A 763 47.65 41.40 9.50
CA PHE A 763 47.43 42.54 8.61
C PHE A 763 47.82 43.85 9.30
N ASP A 764 48.68 44.65 8.67
CA ASP A 764 49.11 45.95 9.17
C ASP A 764 48.52 47.07 8.31
N ALA A 765 47.44 47.66 8.80
CA ALA A 765 46.75 48.77 8.15
C ALA A 765 47.62 50.04 8.02
N GLY A 766 48.75 50.13 8.72
CA GLY A 766 49.69 51.26 8.64
C GLY A 766 50.83 51.08 7.65
N ALA A 767 50.98 49.88 7.07
CA ALA A 767 52.10 49.55 6.18
C ALA A 767 51.60 49.10 4.80
N SER A 768 52.40 49.37 3.77
CA SER A 768 52.16 48.77 2.46
C SER A 768 52.49 47.28 2.50
N GLN A 769 51.59 46.44 2.00
CA GLN A 769 51.73 44.98 1.96
C GLN A 769 51.40 44.48 0.55
N SER A 770 52.00 43.35 0.15
CA SER A 770 51.83 42.77 -1.18
C SER A 770 51.80 41.24 -1.10
N TRP A 771 50.85 40.63 -1.79
CA TRP A 771 50.67 39.17 -1.84
C TRP A 771 50.63 38.70 -3.28
N GLN A 772 51.39 37.64 -3.58
CA GLN A 772 51.31 36.98 -4.87
C GLN A 772 50.05 36.10 -4.90
N ILE A 773 49.07 36.49 -5.70
CA ILE A 773 47.76 35.80 -5.77
C ILE A 773 47.64 34.89 -6.99
N THR A 774 48.54 35.03 -7.97
CA THR A 774 48.51 34.22 -9.19
C THR A 774 49.91 33.98 -9.75
N SER A 775 50.17 32.79 -10.30
CA SER A 775 51.28 32.52 -11.23
C SER A 775 50.82 31.94 -12.55
N ALA A 776 51.55 32.22 -13.63
CA ALA A 776 51.41 31.55 -14.93
C ALA A 776 52.79 31.20 -15.50
N MET A 777 53.11 29.91 -15.63
CA MET A 777 54.44 29.44 -16.03
C MET A 777 54.80 29.79 -17.48
N GLY A 778 53.84 29.68 -18.39
CA GLY A 778 53.94 30.07 -19.81
C GLY A 778 53.77 31.57 -20.06
N GLY A 779 53.39 32.34 -19.02
CA GLY A 779 53.29 33.79 -19.04
C GLY A 779 51.86 34.32 -19.01
N ILE A 780 51.76 35.61 -18.69
CA ILE A 780 50.52 36.38 -18.59
C ILE A 780 50.44 37.34 -19.77
N PHE A 781 49.35 37.24 -20.55
CA PHE A 781 49.14 38.00 -21.78
C PHE A 781 48.00 39.00 -21.65
N ASN A 782 48.13 40.14 -22.35
CA ASN A 782 47.18 41.25 -22.39
C ASN A 782 46.85 41.89 -21.03
N PHE A 783 47.68 41.72 -20.00
CA PHE A 783 47.44 42.35 -18.71
C PHE A 783 47.60 43.88 -18.78
N ASP A 784 46.60 44.62 -18.28
CA ASP A 784 46.66 46.06 -18.02
C ASP A 784 46.02 46.34 -16.67
N ALA A 785 46.81 46.82 -15.71
CA ALA A 785 46.36 47.08 -14.34
C ALA A 785 45.19 48.07 -14.24
N SER A 786 45.04 48.98 -15.22
CA SER A 786 43.94 49.96 -15.23
C SER A 786 42.56 49.33 -15.50
N ARG A 787 42.53 48.10 -16.02
CA ARG A 787 41.31 47.33 -16.28
C ARG A 787 40.85 46.51 -15.07
N PHE A 788 41.61 46.51 -13.98
CA PHE A 788 41.29 45.76 -12.77
C PHE A 788 40.72 46.65 -11.68
N ILE A 789 39.58 46.25 -11.14
CA ILE A 789 38.94 46.89 -9.99
C ILE A 789 39.10 45.94 -8.81
N VAL A 790 39.67 46.43 -7.70
CA VAL A 790 39.71 45.63 -6.45
C VAL A 790 38.47 45.96 -5.63
N ASP A 791 37.59 44.97 -5.48
CA ASP A 791 36.42 45.01 -4.62
C ASP A 791 36.81 44.50 -3.22
N ALA A 792 37.09 45.45 -2.32
CA ALA A 792 37.46 45.18 -0.94
C ALA A 792 36.27 45.27 0.04
N THR A 793 35.03 45.22 -0.45
CA THR A 793 33.83 45.38 0.39
C THR A 793 33.67 44.27 1.45
N LEU A 794 34.22 43.08 1.18
CA LEU A 794 34.21 41.94 2.11
C LEU A 794 35.49 41.82 2.96
N PHE A 795 36.41 42.79 2.88
CA PHE A 795 37.66 42.80 3.67
C PHE A 795 37.52 43.68 4.91
N LYS A 796 37.54 43.08 6.10
CA LYS A 796 37.07 43.72 7.34
C LYS A 796 38.12 44.50 8.14
N ASN A 797 39.42 44.28 7.95
CA ASN A 797 40.46 44.83 8.84
C ASN A 797 40.55 46.37 8.82
N ALA A 798 40.78 46.99 7.67
CA ALA A 798 40.83 48.45 7.51
C ALA A 798 40.73 48.87 6.04
N THR A 799 40.26 50.10 5.79
CA THR A 799 40.20 50.68 4.44
C THR A 799 41.57 51.21 3.99
N GLY A 800 41.95 50.96 2.74
CA GLY A 800 43.13 51.55 2.11
C GLY A 800 43.02 51.53 0.60
N LEU A 801 44.10 51.87 -0.10
CA LEU A 801 44.16 51.75 -1.55
C LEU A 801 44.59 50.34 -1.92
N TRP A 802 43.75 49.66 -2.70
CA TRP A 802 44.03 48.34 -3.23
C TRP A 802 44.30 48.42 -4.72
N THR A 803 45.34 47.74 -5.18
CA THR A 803 45.73 47.67 -6.60
C THR A 803 46.26 46.29 -6.94
N VAL A 804 46.23 45.94 -8.23
CA VAL A 804 46.94 44.77 -8.75
C VAL A 804 48.08 45.20 -9.66
N THR A 805 49.18 44.46 -9.61
CA THR A 805 50.35 44.72 -10.46
C THR A 805 50.90 43.43 -11.05
N LEU A 806 51.50 43.55 -12.23
CA LEU A 806 52.22 42.45 -12.87
C LEU A 806 53.65 42.36 -12.32
N GLY A 807 54.06 41.16 -11.94
CA GLY A 807 55.42 40.84 -11.50
C GLY A 807 56.46 40.94 -12.62
N LEU A 808 57.74 41.00 -12.23
CA LEU A 808 58.85 40.96 -13.17
C LEU A 808 58.83 39.66 -13.98
N GLY A 809 58.90 39.77 -15.31
CA GLY A 809 58.88 38.61 -16.21
C GLY A 809 57.49 38.18 -16.69
N ASN A 810 56.41 38.92 -16.32
CA ASN A 810 55.04 38.66 -16.74
C ASN A 810 54.52 37.26 -16.35
N THR A 811 54.93 36.72 -15.21
CA THR A 811 54.53 35.37 -14.75
C THR A 811 53.76 35.35 -13.44
N ALA A 812 53.52 36.52 -12.82
CA ALA A 812 52.82 36.60 -11.54
C ALA A 812 51.97 37.87 -11.43
N ILE A 813 50.83 37.78 -10.72
CA ILE A 813 50.01 38.94 -10.33
C ILE A 813 50.12 39.12 -8.82
N TYR A 814 50.37 40.36 -8.42
CA TYR A 814 50.44 40.79 -7.03
C TYR A 814 49.23 41.65 -6.68
N LEU A 815 48.59 41.33 -5.56
CA LEU A 815 47.63 42.19 -4.89
C LEU A 815 48.37 43.08 -3.90
N ASN A 816 48.21 44.39 -3.99
CA ASN A 816 48.93 45.36 -3.17
C ASN A 816 47.97 46.21 -2.36
N TYR A 817 48.28 46.34 -1.08
CA TYR A 817 47.66 47.28 -0.15
C TYR A 817 48.60 48.47 0.09
N ALA A 818 48.03 49.67 0.10
CA ALA A 818 48.70 50.86 0.60
C ALA A 818 47.78 51.64 1.57
N PRO A 819 48.29 52.06 2.73
CA PRO A 819 47.53 52.89 3.66
C PRO A 819 47.17 54.22 2.99
N ILE A 820 45.95 54.70 3.21
CA ILE A 820 45.59 56.07 2.82
C ILE A 820 46.38 57.01 3.74
N PRO A 821 47.20 57.93 3.19
CA PRO A 821 47.94 58.87 4.03
C PRO A 821 46.95 59.66 4.87
N GLU A 822 47.07 59.61 6.20
CA GLU A 822 46.33 60.53 7.05
C GLU A 822 46.62 61.96 6.56
N PRO A 823 45.62 62.84 6.35
CA PRO A 823 45.91 64.24 6.13
C PRO A 823 46.62 64.71 7.39
N GLY A 824 47.94 64.85 7.31
CA GLY A 824 48.77 65.16 8.46
C GLY A 824 48.15 66.35 9.19
N THR A 825 48.06 66.27 10.50
CA THR A 825 47.45 67.29 11.39
C THR A 825 47.96 68.72 11.06
N PHE A 826 49.10 68.87 10.39
CA PHE A 826 49.66 70.12 9.88
C PHE A 826 48.98 70.70 8.62
N ALA A 827 48.28 69.92 7.80
CA ALA A 827 47.51 70.41 6.64
C ALA A 827 46.17 71.05 7.06
N LEU A 828 45.57 70.58 8.17
CA LEU A 828 44.39 71.20 8.78
C LEU A 828 44.75 72.45 9.62
N LEU A 829 45.96 72.50 10.20
CA LEU A 829 46.46 73.69 10.91
C LEU A 829 47.08 74.75 9.99
N GLY A 830 47.52 74.39 8.78
CA GLY A 830 48.06 75.31 7.77
C GLY A 830 47.01 76.10 7.00
N SER A 831 45.75 75.65 6.98
CA SER A 831 44.64 76.28 6.25
C SER A 831 43.76 77.21 7.10
N LEU A 832 44.04 77.36 8.40
CA LEU A 832 43.38 78.31 9.32
C LEU A 832 44.28 79.50 9.73
N GLY A 833 45.46 79.66 9.11
CA GLY A 833 46.50 80.60 9.53
C GLY A 833 46.77 81.82 8.63
N VAL A 834 45.92 82.14 7.65
CA VAL A 834 46.08 83.34 6.81
C VAL A 834 44.76 84.09 6.65
N LEU A 835 44.42 84.92 7.64
CA LEU A 835 43.53 86.12 7.66
C LEU A 835 42.99 86.27 9.11
N PRO A 836 43.13 87.38 9.88
CA PRO A 836 43.49 88.77 9.51
C PRO A 836 44.39 89.55 10.52
N VAL A 837 45.51 90.15 10.09
CA VAL A 837 46.10 91.34 10.78
C VAL A 837 46.52 92.39 9.75
N LEU A 838 45.55 93.01 9.08
CA LEU A 838 45.70 94.32 8.44
C LEU A 838 44.40 95.14 8.48
N LEU A 839 43.72 95.18 9.62
CA LEU A 839 42.69 96.19 9.91
C LEU A 839 42.75 96.62 11.37
N LEU A 840 43.78 97.39 11.74
CA LEU A 840 43.72 98.38 12.83
C LEU A 840 44.79 99.47 12.63
N ARG A 841 44.72 100.15 11.47
CA ARG A 841 45.31 101.48 11.29
C ARG A 841 44.24 102.47 10.80
N ARG A 842 43.26 102.73 11.66
CA ARG A 842 42.50 104.01 11.68
C ARG A 842 41.78 104.19 13.01
N ARG A 843 42.44 104.88 13.94
CA ARG A 843 41.94 106.03 14.71
C ARG A 843 42.67 106.18 16.06
N ARG A 844 43.70 107.02 16.07
CA ARG A 844 43.80 108.10 17.07
C ARG A 844 43.90 109.42 16.30
N ARG A 845 43.04 110.36 16.71
CA ARG A 845 42.90 111.75 16.24
C ARG A 845 44.09 112.56 16.71
N ASP A 846 44.45 113.57 15.91
CA ASP A 846 45.45 114.63 16.14
C ASP A 846 46.87 114.17 16.47
#